data_AF-A0A9D6LIW6-F1
#
_entry.id   AF-A0A9D6LIW6-F1
#
_cell.length_a   1.000
_cell.length_b   1.000
_cell.length_c   1.000
_cell.angle_alpha   90.00
_cell.angle_beta   90.00
_cell.angle_gamma   90.00
#
_symmetry.space_group_name_H-M   'P 1'
#
loop_
_entity.id
_entity.type
_entity.pdbx_description
1 polymer ?
#
loop_
_entity_poly.entity_id
_entity_poly.type
_entity_poly.pdbx_seq_one_letter_code
_entity_poly.pdbx_strand_id
1 'polypeptide(L)'
;MINLPAAWRFSAALAVVVVSSLSLFACSGGGGGGSSPPAPGPVSVSGALSAPSFNATDSDVNNPDEAYTPNNTPAQAQPLPNPAVVGGFVCATPTGVAGDRFQSTPDPVDYYRVSLAAGQAITLSFNMPAGQTSASLNLDLRLLDSTGQNQIQASQGFTHTELVTAPADGTYVIEVTAKAGSTNYILSIGRPTPKLASVDTQAEFVPGEIIVRFQNRGGKTKSAASESLAARAAAVGLTPLSGSAGRPMRMRLEKGAGRTKAFRALGIAENNSAQESVEADTEAAHKRDTVRAVQALRARADVAAADLNYIRRSARTPNDTFYSRQWDLALIRLPQAWDITTGIPVSGQIIVAVIDTGVVLNHPDLAGKFVDGYDFISDPTNALDGDGIDPNPNDPGDSLTSGTSSFHGTHVAGTIAAATDNGIGVAGISWGAKIMPLRVLGVQGGTSYDLIQAVRYAAGLSNNSGVIPTQRADIINLSLGGGGFSQNEQDAFSAARNAGVIVIAAAGNENTNRPSYPASYNGVISVSAIGPNLDKAFYSNFGPSIAVAAPGGDMSVDLNGDGFPDGILSTLANKTYDANGSAIITNNYNYYQGTSMAAPHVAGVVALMKAIYPALTPAQLDAELAGDTITQDLGAPGRDDIFGYGLIDALQAVQRAQILANGGASPLVLMITPTALNFGLTRTPQSLTVASSGAPINNVTAVTGANWLTISGSGLGNYTVSVNDAGLTPGVYAASIIFSGNGTKNVSVPVTLQVGGAGAGDAGLHYVLLIDPATSETKYTTTASPDTGYRFNIDGVAAGDYFVLAGSDLNNDFVICDPGEACGAYPTLDLPTTLHVNGTPITDINFVTGFAPILGTQATPSLPAQSYARKLNKQ
;
A
#
# COMPACT_ATOMS: atom_id res chain seq x y z
N MET A 1 -16.56 51.72 -21.25
CA MET A 1 -15.82 51.91 -19.99
C MET A 1 -14.74 50.83 -20.01
N ILE A 2 -13.42 51.09 -20.07
CA ILE A 2 -12.58 51.99 -19.25
C ILE A 2 -12.52 51.43 -17.81
N ASN A 3 -11.37 51.01 -17.23
CA ASN A 3 -9.97 51.30 -17.59
C ASN A 3 -8.95 50.15 -17.36
N LEU A 4 -7.74 50.34 -17.90
CA LEU A 4 -6.46 49.62 -17.67
C LEU A 4 -5.55 50.47 -16.72
N PRO A 5 -4.24 50.20 -16.45
CA PRO A 5 -3.26 49.21 -16.95
C PRO A 5 -2.69 48.32 -15.80
N ALA A 6 -1.44 47.82 -15.67
CA ALA A 6 -0.12 47.84 -16.36
C ALA A 6 0.77 46.68 -15.81
N ALA A 7 1.98 46.34 -16.31
CA ALA A 7 2.59 46.33 -17.65
C ALA A 7 3.96 45.61 -17.58
N TRP A 8 4.38 44.88 -18.64
CA TRP A 8 5.71 44.25 -18.74
C TRP A 8 6.79 45.22 -19.25
N ARG A 9 8.08 44.88 -19.05
CA ARG A 9 9.20 45.41 -19.87
C ARG A 9 10.26 44.34 -20.16
N PHE A 10 10.62 44.23 -21.44
CA PHE A 10 11.80 43.55 -21.98
C PHE A 10 12.75 44.59 -22.60
N SER A 11 14.03 44.25 -22.80
CA SER A 11 14.98 44.98 -23.66
C SER A 11 16.19 44.10 -23.99
N ALA A 12 16.99 44.33 -25.05
CA ALA A 12 16.69 44.63 -26.46
C ALA A 12 18.02 44.80 -27.22
N ALA A 13 18.27 44.04 -28.30
CA ALA A 13 19.32 44.33 -29.27
C ALA A 13 19.05 43.71 -30.66
N LEU A 14 18.98 44.61 -31.65
CA LEU A 14 19.39 44.54 -33.08
C LEU A 14 19.88 43.17 -33.61
N ALA A 15 19.38 42.59 -34.71
CA ALA A 15 18.74 43.07 -35.95
C ALA A 15 19.64 43.77 -36.99
N VAL A 16 19.68 43.22 -38.21
CA VAL A 16 19.53 43.90 -39.52
C VAL A 16 19.28 42.86 -40.62
N VAL A 17 18.54 43.23 -41.66
CA VAL A 17 18.15 42.41 -42.83
C VAL A 17 18.44 43.24 -44.09
N VAL A 18 18.77 42.61 -45.24
CA VAL A 18 18.25 42.96 -46.58
C VAL A 18 18.77 41.97 -47.65
N VAL A 19 17.88 41.61 -48.59
CA VAL A 19 18.16 40.81 -49.79
C VAL A 19 18.01 41.70 -51.02
N SER A 20 18.96 41.66 -51.98
CA SER A 20 18.78 41.91 -53.43
C SER A 20 20.13 42.14 -54.16
N SER A 21 20.30 41.91 -55.48
CA SER A 21 19.65 40.98 -56.44
C SER A 21 20.36 41.08 -57.83
N LEU A 22 19.99 40.19 -58.77
CA LEU A 22 20.14 40.27 -60.25
C LEU A 22 21.46 39.91 -61.00
N SER A 23 21.22 39.37 -62.20
CA SER A 23 22.00 39.40 -63.48
C SER A 23 23.29 38.57 -63.70
N LEU A 24 23.09 37.31 -64.15
CA LEU A 24 23.30 36.80 -65.53
C LEU A 24 24.64 36.95 -66.32
N PHE A 25 24.91 35.90 -67.12
CA PHE A 25 25.79 35.77 -68.31
C PHE A 25 27.33 35.55 -68.17
N ALA A 26 27.68 34.27 -67.92
CA ALA A 26 28.29 33.35 -68.90
C ALA A 26 29.80 33.37 -69.30
N CYS A 27 30.23 32.16 -69.69
CA CYS A 27 31.35 31.75 -70.56
C CYS A 27 32.76 31.46 -69.99
N SER A 28 33.23 30.24 -70.30
CA SER A 28 34.59 29.67 -70.16
C SER A 28 35.13 29.48 -68.73
N GLY A 29 35.83 28.40 -68.41
CA GLY A 29 36.07 27.17 -69.21
C GLY A 29 37.09 26.25 -68.55
N GLY A 30 36.92 24.93 -68.69
CA GLY A 30 37.84 23.92 -68.14
C GLY A 30 37.17 22.56 -68.00
N GLY A 31 37.59 21.58 -68.81
CA GLY A 31 37.01 20.24 -68.79
C GLY A 31 37.66 19.35 -67.72
N GLY A 32 36.83 18.72 -66.88
CA GLY A 32 37.25 17.67 -65.95
C GLY A 32 36.20 16.56 -65.96
N GLY A 33 36.43 15.52 -66.77
CA GLY A 33 35.49 14.42 -67.00
C GLY A 33 35.41 13.43 -65.84
N GLY A 34 35.08 13.91 -64.64
CA GLY A 34 34.67 13.05 -63.54
C GLY A 34 33.23 12.62 -63.72
N SER A 35 33.01 11.39 -64.17
CA SER A 35 31.71 10.73 -63.98
C SER A 35 31.44 10.66 -62.47
N SER A 36 30.33 11.24 -62.01
CA SER A 36 29.79 10.88 -60.69
C SER A 36 29.77 9.35 -60.60
N PRO A 37 30.26 8.73 -59.51
CA PRO A 37 30.15 7.29 -59.37
C PRO A 37 28.68 6.91 -59.53
N PRO A 38 28.36 5.82 -60.27
CA PRO A 38 26.97 5.40 -60.43
C PRO A 38 26.36 5.22 -59.05
N ALA A 39 25.11 5.69 -58.88
CA ALA A 39 24.38 5.50 -57.63
C ALA A 39 24.48 4.02 -57.23
N PRO A 40 24.89 3.68 -55.99
CA PRO A 40 25.33 2.33 -55.69
C PRO A 40 24.20 1.33 -55.99
N GLY A 41 24.54 0.27 -56.73
CA GLY A 41 23.57 -0.71 -57.19
C GLY A 41 22.82 -1.34 -56.01
N PRO A 42 21.56 -1.75 -56.19
CA PRO A 42 20.80 -2.36 -55.11
C PRO A 42 21.44 -3.68 -54.66
N VAL A 43 21.39 -3.95 -53.37
CA VAL A 43 22.11 -5.06 -52.71
C VAL A 43 21.19 -5.98 -51.90
N SER A 44 21.75 -7.08 -51.41
CA SER A 44 21.12 -7.96 -50.45
C SER A 44 21.40 -7.52 -49.00
N VAL A 45 20.38 -7.64 -48.14
CA VAL A 45 20.49 -7.52 -46.68
C VAL A 45 20.00 -8.82 -46.07
N SER A 46 20.82 -9.47 -45.24
CA SER A 46 20.53 -10.80 -44.67
C SER A 46 20.98 -10.96 -43.22
N GLY A 47 20.37 -11.93 -42.54
CA GLY A 47 20.62 -12.24 -41.14
C GLY A 47 19.74 -13.38 -40.64
N ALA A 48 19.66 -13.52 -39.31
CA ALA A 48 18.81 -14.49 -38.65
C ALA A 48 18.17 -13.93 -37.37
N LEU A 49 16.89 -14.24 -37.16
CA LEU A 49 16.23 -14.00 -35.87
C LEU A 49 16.60 -15.11 -34.89
N SER A 50 16.57 -14.80 -33.60
CA SER A 50 16.75 -15.78 -32.52
C SER A 50 15.54 -15.77 -31.60
N ALA A 51 14.64 -16.73 -31.79
CA ALA A 51 13.56 -17.04 -30.86
C ALA A 51 14.11 -17.92 -29.71
N PRO A 52 14.07 -17.48 -28.44
CA PRO A 52 14.50 -18.29 -27.31
C PRO A 52 13.70 -19.59 -27.17
N SER A 53 14.35 -20.68 -26.76
CA SER A 53 13.76 -22.04 -26.68
C SER A 53 12.64 -22.25 -25.64
N PHE A 54 12.11 -21.18 -25.05
CA PHE A 54 10.91 -21.18 -24.21
C PHE A 54 9.72 -20.49 -24.89
N ASN A 55 9.92 -19.82 -26.03
CA ASN A 55 8.80 -19.35 -26.84
C ASN A 55 8.14 -20.55 -27.52
N ALA A 56 6.82 -20.51 -27.60
CA ALA A 56 6.04 -21.28 -28.57
C ALA A 56 5.03 -20.34 -29.25
N THR A 57 4.67 -20.61 -30.49
CA THR A 57 3.41 -20.11 -31.06
C THR A 57 2.37 -21.21 -30.91
N ASP A 58 1.15 -20.78 -30.61
CA ASP A 58 -0.06 -21.60 -30.68
C ASP A 58 -0.20 -22.25 -32.08
N SER A 59 -0.53 -23.53 -32.11
CA SER A 59 -0.47 -24.35 -33.34
C SER A 59 -1.61 -24.09 -34.34
N ASP A 60 -2.59 -23.27 -33.98
CA ASP A 60 -3.87 -23.16 -34.68
C ASP A 60 -4.16 -21.75 -35.25
N VAL A 61 -3.38 -20.71 -34.90
CA VAL A 61 -3.66 -19.25 -35.07
C VAL A 61 -4.33 -18.78 -36.37
N ASN A 62 -5.00 -17.62 -36.35
CA ASN A 62 -5.88 -17.14 -37.43
C ASN A 62 -5.19 -16.81 -38.77
N ASN A 63 -3.89 -16.52 -38.76
CA ASN A 63 -3.13 -16.23 -39.98
C ASN A 63 -3.04 -17.48 -40.89
N PRO A 64 -3.54 -17.43 -42.14
CA PRO A 64 -3.52 -18.59 -43.04
C PRO A 64 -2.11 -19.01 -43.48
N ASP A 65 -1.13 -18.10 -43.50
CA ASP A 65 0.26 -18.36 -43.93
C ASP A 65 1.08 -19.14 -42.90
N GLU A 66 0.64 -19.17 -41.63
CA GLU A 66 1.27 -19.94 -40.56
C GLU A 66 1.09 -21.46 -40.73
N ALA A 67 1.90 -22.24 -40.03
CA ALA A 67 1.60 -23.67 -39.84
C ALA A 67 0.21 -23.87 -39.20
N TYR A 68 -0.37 -25.06 -39.39
CA TYR A 68 -1.65 -25.42 -38.77
C TYR A 68 -1.63 -26.88 -38.29
N THR A 69 -1.88 -27.09 -37.00
CA THR A 69 -2.10 -28.41 -36.40
C THR A 69 -3.05 -28.24 -35.22
N PRO A 70 -4.32 -28.68 -35.31
CA PRO A 70 -5.30 -28.27 -34.33
C PRO A 70 -5.02 -28.85 -32.93
N ASN A 71 -4.95 -28.03 -31.89
CA ASN A 71 -4.76 -28.42 -30.49
C ASN A 71 -6.05 -28.49 -29.66
N ASN A 72 -7.18 -28.11 -30.26
CA ASN A 72 -8.58 -28.03 -29.77
C ASN A 72 -9.19 -29.18 -28.91
N THR A 73 -8.44 -30.22 -28.50
CA THR A 73 -8.87 -31.19 -27.48
C THR A 73 -7.70 -31.60 -26.57
N PRO A 74 -7.95 -32.10 -25.33
CA PRO A 74 -6.86 -32.55 -24.45
C PRO A 74 -5.99 -33.70 -25.00
N ALA A 75 -6.47 -34.42 -26.01
CA ALA A 75 -5.72 -35.45 -26.73
C ALA A 75 -4.79 -34.88 -27.81
N GLN A 76 -5.12 -33.69 -28.34
CA GLN A 76 -4.32 -32.93 -29.30
C GLN A 76 -3.39 -31.91 -28.63
N ALA A 77 -3.57 -31.67 -27.33
CA ALA A 77 -2.91 -30.62 -26.55
C ALA A 77 -1.41 -30.42 -26.85
N GLN A 78 -1.06 -29.22 -27.33
CA GLN A 78 0.26 -28.87 -27.85
C GLN A 78 1.34 -29.00 -26.75
N PRO A 79 2.43 -29.74 -26.99
CA PRO A 79 3.49 -29.91 -25.99
C PRO A 79 4.30 -28.62 -25.81
N LEU A 80 4.32 -28.08 -24.60
CA LEU A 80 5.09 -26.89 -24.24
C LEU A 80 6.37 -27.22 -23.47
N PRO A 81 7.43 -26.39 -23.60
CA PRO A 81 8.56 -26.41 -22.69
C PRO A 81 8.16 -25.96 -21.27
N ASN A 82 9.08 -26.09 -20.32
CA ASN A 82 8.97 -25.43 -19.02
C ASN A 82 10.31 -24.75 -18.67
N PRO A 83 10.36 -23.42 -18.46
CA PRO A 83 9.26 -22.45 -18.61
C PRO A 83 8.81 -22.32 -20.08
N ALA A 84 7.66 -21.67 -20.29
CA ALA A 84 7.17 -21.29 -21.60
C ALA A 84 6.57 -19.88 -21.61
N VAL A 85 6.61 -19.22 -22.77
CA VAL A 85 5.77 -18.06 -23.11
C VAL A 85 5.16 -18.35 -24.48
N VAL A 86 3.83 -18.47 -24.53
CA VAL A 86 3.09 -18.75 -25.78
C VAL A 86 2.39 -17.49 -26.25
N GLY A 87 2.49 -17.14 -27.52
CA GLY A 87 1.54 -16.25 -28.19
C GLY A 87 0.52 -17.07 -28.98
N GLY A 88 -0.76 -16.76 -28.84
CA GLY A 88 -1.85 -17.51 -29.48
C GLY A 88 -3.10 -16.69 -29.76
N PHE A 89 -4.08 -17.31 -30.41
CA PHE A 89 -5.31 -16.63 -30.86
C PHE A 89 -6.53 -17.52 -30.67
N VAL A 90 -7.58 -16.98 -30.05
CA VAL A 90 -8.90 -17.63 -29.96
C VAL A 90 -10.02 -16.73 -30.48
N CYS A 91 -11.07 -17.35 -31.01
CA CYS A 91 -12.33 -16.71 -31.36
C CYS A 91 -13.55 -17.54 -30.93
N ALA A 92 -14.37 -16.99 -30.03
CA ALA A 92 -15.62 -17.62 -29.56
C ALA A 92 -16.70 -17.75 -30.65
N THR A 93 -16.55 -17.00 -31.74
CA THR A 93 -17.41 -16.97 -32.94
C THR A 93 -16.53 -16.73 -34.17
N PRO A 94 -16.91 -17.23 -35.37
CA PRO A 94 -16.16 -16.96 -36.60
C PRO A 94 -15.87 -15.48 -36.79
N THR A 95 -14.67 -15.13 -37.26
CA THR A 95 -14.24 -13.73 -37.38
C THR A 95 -15.03 -12.98 -38.47
N GLY A 96 -15.48 -13.70 -39.50
CA GLY A 96 -16.21 -13.13 -40.64
C GLY A 96 -15.35 -12.30 -41.61
N VAL A 97 -14.06 -12.10 -41.33
CA VAL A 97 -13.13 -11.31 -42.14
C VAL A 97 -12.64 -12.14 -43.33
N ALA A 98 -12.57 -11.53 -44.51
CA ALA A 98 -12.22 -12.22 -45.75
C ALA A 98 -10.70 -12.40 -45.88
N GLY A 99 -10.25 -13.65 -45.74
CA GLY A 99 -8.83 -14.05 -45.75
C GLY A 99 -8.42 -14.82 -44.49
N ASP A 100 -9.21 -14.76 -43.43
CA ASP A 100 -8.94 -15.42 -42.15
C ASP A 100 -9.11 -16.95 -42.22
N ARG A 101 -8.26 -17.67 -41.48
CA ARG A 101 -8.43 -19.10 -41.21
C ARG A 101 -9.79 -19.38 -40.54
N PHE A 102 -10.18 -18.51 -39.60
CA PHE A 102 -11.43 -18.64 -38.84
C PHE A 102 -12.59 -17.76 -39.36
N GLN A 103 -12.57 -17.42 -40.66
CA GLN A 103 -13.64 -16.65 -41.30
C GLN A 103 -15.03 -17.27 -41.12
N SER A 104 -15.14 -18.60 -41.15
CA SER A 104 -16.43 -19.33 -41.18
C SER A 104 -16.66 -20.34 -40.05
N THR A 105 -15.61 -20.73 -39.33
CA THR A 105 -15.63 -21.69 -38.21
C THR A 105 -14.86 -21.07 -37.05
N PRO A 106 -15.37 -21.09 -35.80
CA PRO A 106 -14.68 -20.51 -34.65
C PRO A 106 -13.58 -21.44 -34.12
N ASP A 107 -12.64 -20.86 -33.39
CA ASP A 107 -11.59 -21.56 -32.64
C ASP A 107 -11.68 -21.14 -31.17
N PRO A 108 -12.53 -21.81 -30.36
CA PRO A 108 -12.91 -21.27 -29.07
C PRO A 108 -12.04 -21.75 -27.90
N VAL A 109 -11.19 -22.79 -28.06
CA VAL A 109 -10.59 -23.51 -26.92
C VAL A 109 -9.28 -24.23 -27.24
N ASP A 110 -8.18 -23.72 -26.69
CA ASP A 110 -6.84 -24.26 -26.95
C ASP A 110 -6.37 -25.12 -25.77
N TYR A 111 -5.65 -26.20 -26.06
CA TYR A 111 -5.07 -27.07 -25.04
C TYR A 111 -3.56 -27.18 -25.18
N TYR A 112 -2.88 -27.08 -24.05
CA TYR A 112 -1.42 -27.20 -23.94
C TYR A 112 -1.03 -28.27 -22.93
N ARG A 113 0.07 -28.98 -23.17
CA ARG A 113 0.57 -30.08 -22.34
C ARG A 113 1.96 -29.76 -21.83
N VAL A 114 2.11 -29.69 -20.50
CA VAL A 114 3.35 -29.23 -19.86
C VAL A 114 3.62 -30.02 -18.57
N SER A 115 4.88 -30.18 -18.18
CA SER A 115 5.24 -30.71 -16.86
C SER A 115 5.70 -29.57 -15.95
N LEU A 116 5.02 -29.39 -14.82
CA LEU A 116 5.18 -28.26 -13.90
C LEU A 116 5.68 -28.73 -12.53
N ALA A 117 6.31 -27.81 -11.80
CA ALA A 117 6.69 -28.00 -10.40
C ALA A 117 5.63 -27.43 -9.44
N ALA A 118 5.57 -27.94 -8.22
CA ALA A 118 4.67 -27.47 -7.17
C ALA A 118 4.83 -25.96 -6.90
N GLY A 119 3.72 -25.21 -6.91
CA GLY A 119 3.71 -23.76 -6.74
C GLY A 119 4.05 -22.95 -7.99
N GLN A 120 4.28 -23.59 -9.14
CA GLN A 120 4.54 -22.88 -10.40
C GLN A 120 3.27 -22.23 -10.96
N ALA A 121 3.37 -20.97 -11.38
CA ALA A 121 2.26 -20.18 -11.88
C ALA A 121 2.08 -20.31 -13.41
N ILE A 122 0.83 -20.27 -13.84
CA ILE A 122 0.42 -20.13 -15.24
C ILE A 122 -0.43 -18.86 -15.32
N THR A 123 0.00 -17.88 -16.10
CA THR A 123 -0.69 -16.60 -16.28
C THR A 123 -1.09 -16.42 -17.74
N LEU A 124 -2.37 -16.29 -18.00
CA LEU A 124 -2.92 -15.86 -19.29
C LEU A 124 -3.09 -14.35 -19.26
N SER A 125 -2.76 -13.63 -20.32
CA SER A 125 -3.03 -12.20 -20.49
C SER A 125 -3.40 -11.88 -21.93
N PHE A 126 -4.35 -10.97 -22.14
CA PHE A 126 -4.83 -10.56 -23.46
C PHE A 126 -5.17 -9.08 -23.43
N ASN A 127 -5.30 -8.42 -24.59
CA ASN A 127 -5.64 -7.00 -24.64
C ASN A 127 -7.15 -6.78 -24.78
N MET A 128 -7.71 -5.76 -24.13
CA MET A 128 -9.08 -5.30 -24.34
C MET A 128 -9.08 -3.94 -25.06
N PRO A 129 -9.41 -3.88 -26.37
CA PRO A 129 -9.48 -2.64 -27.11
C PRO A 129 -10.48 -1.64 -26.52
N ALA A 130 -10.15 -0.35 -26.59
CA ALA A 130 -10.94 0.72 -25.99
C ALA A 130 -12.39 0.72 -26.51
N GLY A 131 -13.37 0.59 -25.61
CA GLY A 131 -14.79 0.52 -25.93
C GLY A 131 -15.38 -0.90 -25.95
N GLN A 132 -14.54 -1.94 -25.87
CA GLN A 132 -15.02 -3.31 -25.57
C GLN A 132 -15.33 -3.48 -24.08
N THR A 133 -16.03 -4.57 -23.75
CA THR A 133 -16.41 -4.96 -22.38
C THR A 133 -16.12 -6.44 -22.17
N SER A 134 -16.10 -6.90 -20.91
CA SER A 134 -15.99 -8.34 -20.61
C SER A 134 -17.19 -9.18 -21.08
N ALA A 135 -18.27 -8.55 -21.55
CA ALA A 135 -19.39 -9.22 -22.22
C ALA A 135 -19.20 -9.33 -23.75
N SER A 136 -18.20 -8.65 -24.33
CA SER A 136 -17.83 -8.74 -25.75
C SER A 136 -16.48 -9.42 -25.99
N LEU A 137 -15.58 -9.46 -25.01
CA LEU A 137 -14.33 -10.21 -25.04
C LEU A 137 -14.02 -10.78 -23.65
N ASN A 138 -13.91 -12.11 -23.52
CA ASN A 138 -13.50 -12.78 -22.28
C ASN A 138 -12.85 -14.13 -22.56
N LEU A 139 -11.67 -14.36 -21.98
CA LEU A 139 -10.94 -15.62 -22.04
C LEU A 139 -10.80 -16.20 -20.61
N ASP A 140 -11.13 -17.48 -20.44
CA ASP A 140 -10.90 -18.23 -19.20
C ASP A 140 -9.59 -19.03 -19.28
N LEU A 141 -9.00 -19.35 -18.13
CA LEU A 141 -7.81 -20.21 -17.99
C LEU A 141 -8.08 -21.36 -17.02
N ARG A 142 -7.80 -22.61 -17.41
CA ARG A 142 -7.99 -23.80 -16.55
C ARG A 142 -6.74 -24.66 -16.53
N LEU A 143 -6.46 -25.29 -15.39
CA LEU A 143 -5.46 -26.33 -15.22
C LEU A 143 -6.17 -27.65 -14.97
N LEU A 144 -5.85 -28.65 -15.79
CA LEU A 144 -6.39 -30.00 -15.79
C LEU A 144 -5.28 -31.02 -15.48
N ASP A 145 -5.66 -32.22 -15.07
CA ASP A 145 -4.72 -33.33 -14.83
C ASP A 145 -4.01 -33.83 -16.11
N SER A 146 -3.10 -34.79 -15.96
CA SER A 146 -2.36 -35.38 -17.09
C SER A 146 -3.26 -36.02 -18.17
N THR A 147 -4.51 -36.36 -17.85
CA THR A 147 -5.49 -36.94 -18.77
C THR A 147 -6.33 -35.88 -19.48
N GLY A 148 -6.34 -34.65 -18.96
CA GLY A 148 -7.20 -33.56 -19.41
C GLY A 148 -8.69 -33.80 -19.14
N GLN A 149 -9.05 -34.76 -18.29
CA GLN A 149 -10.45 -35.06 -17.93
C GLN A 149 -10.88 -34.38 -16.64
N ASN A 150 -9.98 -34.30 -15.65
CA ASN A 150 -10.28 -33.70 -14.35
C ASN A 150 -9.65 -32.31 -14.24
N GLN A 151 -10.46 -31.31 -13.90
CA GLN A 151 -9.97 -29.97 -13.60
C GLN A 151 -9.38 -29.91 -12.18
N ILE A 152 -8.23 -29.27 -12.06
CA ILE A 152 -7.49 -29.04 -10.82
C ILE A 152 -7.70 -27.60 -10.32
N GLN A 153 -7.58 -26.61 -11.21
CA GLN A 153 -7.83 -25.20 -10.90
C GLN A 153 -8.45 -24.49 -12.11
N ALA A 154 -9.17 -23.39 -11.89
CA ALA A 154 -9.56 -22.46 -12.93
C ALA A 154 -9.50 -21.02 -12.45
N SER A 155 -9.26 -20.12 -13.40
CA SER A 155 -9.40 -18.67 -13.29
C SER A 155 -10.38 -18.26 -14.39
N GLN A 156 -11.47 -17.63 -13.96
CA GLN A 156 -12.71 -17.39 -14.72
C GLN A 156 -13.22 -16.00 -14.30
N GLY A 157 -12.35 -15.00 -14.44
CA GLY A 157 -12.61 -13.62 -14.09
C GLY A 157 -13.39 -12.86 -15.17
N PHE A 158 -13.22 -11.55 -15.13
CA PHE A 158 -13.64 -10.60 -16.18
C PHE A 158 -12.49 -9.61 -16.44
N THR A 159 -11.27 -10.13 -16.31
CA THR A 159 -10.01 -9.40 -16.21
C THR A 159 -9.18 -9.69 -17.45
N HIS A 160 -8.36 -8.73 -17.88
CA HIS A 160 -7.43 -8.93 -19.01
C HIS A 160 -6.23 -9.85 -18.67
N THR A 161 -6.34 -10.61 -17.57
CA THR A 161 -5.31 -11.47 -17.00
C THR A 161 -5.97 -12.50 -16.08
N GLU A 162 -5.64 -13.78 -16.26
CA GLU A 162 -6.16 -14.92 -15.49
C GLU A 162 -5.00 -15.78 -14.96
N LEU A 163 -5.13 -16.40 -13.79
CA LEU A 163 -4.01 -17.01 -13.04
C LEU A 163 -4.36 -18.36 -12.39
N VAL A 164 -3.62 -19.41 -12.73
CA VAL A 164 -3.68 -20.73 -12.06
C VAL A 164 -2.29 -21.19 -11.58
N THR A 165 -2.21 -22.23 -10.77
CA THR A 165 -0.97 -22.68 -10.13
C THR A 165 -0.93 -24.20 -9.99
N ALA A 166 0.20 -24.83 -10.29
CA ALA A 166 0.38 -26.27 -10.11
C ALA A 166 0.41 -26.65 -8.62
N PRO A 167 -0.43 -27.58 -8.13
CA PRO A 167 -0.49 -27.92 -6.71
C PRO A 167 0.62 -28.91 -6.28
N ALA A 168 1.25 -29.59 -7.24
CA ALA A 168 2.28 -30.60 -7.03
C ALA A 168 3.23 -30.63 -8.24
N ASP A 169 4.28 -31.45 -8.17
CA ASP A 169 5.09 -31.78 -9.33
C ASP A 169 4.34 -32.78 -10.22
N GLY A 170 4.22 -32.51 -11.52
CA GLY A 170 3.52 -33.42 -12.43
C GLY A 170 3.29 -32.88 -13.85
N THR A 171 2.79 -33.75 -14.73
CA THR A 171 2.33 -33.36 -16.07
C THR A 171 0.85 -32.95 -16.01
N TYR A 172 0.55 -31.81 -16.61
CA TYR A 172 -0.77 -31.19 -16.62
C TYR A 172 -1.19 -30.83 -18.05
N VAL A 173 -2.49 -30.61 -18.22
CA VAL A 173 -3.04 -29.98 -19.43
C VAL A 173 -3.58 -28.60 -19.04
N ILE A 174 -3.18 -27.55 -19.74
CA ILE A 174 -3.76 -26.21 -19.62
C ILE A 174 -4.85 -26.09 -20.70
N GLU A 175 -5.95 -25.42 -20.37
CA GLU A 175 -7.03 -25.08 -21.30
C GLU A 175 -7.22 -23.55 -21.27
N VAL A 176 -7.09 -22.90 -22.43
CA VAL A 176 -7.48 -21.51 -22.67
C VAL A 176 -8.86 -21.54 -23.35
N THR A 177 -9.77 -20.62 -23.05
CA THR A 177 -11.08 -20.62 -23.74
C THR A 177 -11.67 -19.24 -23.95
N ALA A 178 -11.93 -18.84 -25.20
CA ALA A 178 -12.76 -17.68 -25.49
C ALA A 178 -14.24 -17.96 -25.13
N LYS A 179 -14.76 -17.27 -24.12
CA LYS A 179 -16.19 -17.25 -23.78
C LYS A 179 -16.96 -16.18 -24.56
N ALA A 180 -16.27 -15.12 -24.98
CA ALA A 180 -16.77 -14.07 -25.85
C ALA A 180 -15.61 -13.45 -26.65
N GLY A 181 -15.90 -12.95 -27.86
CA GLY A 181 -14.97 -12.17 -28.68
C GLY A 181 -13.87 -13.00 -29.36
N SER A 182 -12.89 -12.30 -29.92
CA SER A 182 -11.66 -12.85 -30.49
C SER A 182 -10.47 -11.93 -30.22
N THR A 183 -9.30 -12.50 -29.91
CA THR A 183 -8.10 -11.72 -29.55
C THR A 183 -6.82 -12.55 -29.58
N ASN A 184 -5.67 -11.89 -29.75
CA ASN A 184 -4.36 -12.46 -29.42
C ASN A 184 -4.18 -12.50 -27.89
N TYR A 185 -3.51 -13.53 -27.39
CA TYR A 185 -3.17 -13.67 -25.98
C TYR A 185 -1.73 -14.13 -25.77
N ILE A 186 -1.24 -13.96 -24.54
CA ILE A 186 0.05 -14.46 -24.06
C ILE A 186 -0.18 -15.37 -22.86
N LEU A 187 0.28 -16.62 -22.95
CA LEU A 187 0.27 -17.61 -21.87
C LEU A 187 1.70 -17.79 -21.33
N SER A 188 1.94 -17.33 -20.10
CA SER A 188 3.24 -17.39 -19.43
C SER A 188 3.28 -18.45 -18.33
N ILE A 189 4.25 -19.37 -18.39
CA ILE A 189 4.46 -20.46 -17.43
C ILE A 189 5.75 -20.20 -16.65
N GLY A 190 5.64 -19.85 -15.35
CA GLY A 190 6.80 -19.36 -14.60
C GLY A 190 6.52 -18.88 -13.16
N ARG A 191 7.14 -17.74 -12.79
CA ARG A 191 7.03 -17.14 -11.45
C ARG A 191 5.69 -16.39 -11.30
N PRO A 192 5.11 -16.32 -10.08
CA PRO A 192 3.89 -15.55 -9.84
C PRO A 192 4.15 -14.04 -9.98
N THR A 193 3.31 -13.37 -10.77
CA THR A 193 3.21 -11.89 -10.81
C THR A 193 2.44 -11.35 -9.60
N PRO A 194 2.65 -10.08 -9.18
CA PRO A 194 1.96 -9.50 -8.03
C PRO A 194 0.44 -9.33 -8.24
N LYS A 195 -0.32 -9.33 -7.14
CA LYS A 195 -1.73 -8.91 -7.14
C LYS A 195 -1.88 -7.50 -7.71
N LEU A 196 -2.78 -7.33 -8.68
CA LEU A 196 -3.28 -6.03 -9.13
C LEU A 196 -4.82 -6.04 -9.14
N ALA A 197 -5.42 -4.85 -9.00
CA ALA A 197 -6.88 -4.65 -8.94
C ALA A 197 -7.66 -5.49 -7.89
N SER A 198 -7.03 -5.85 -6.75
CA SER A 198 -7.73 -6.56 -5.68
C SER A 198 -8.78 -5.68 -4.98
N VAL A 199 -10.02 -6.16 -4.91
CA VAL A 199 -10.90 -5.81 -3.79
C VAL A 199 -10.19 -6.22 -2.50
N ASP A 200 -10.19 -5.37 -1.49
CA ASP A 200 -9.42 -5.66 -0.27
C ASP A 200 -9.95 -6.93 0.42
N THR A 201 -9.04 -7.89 0.60
CA THR A 201 -9.30 -9.20 1.23
C THR A 201 -8.96 -9.21 2.71
N GLN A 202 -8.41 -8.11 3.24
CA GLN A 202 -8.21 -7.87 4.67
C GLN A 202 -9.43 -7.16 5.30
N ALA A 203 -10.12 -6.31 4.55
CA ALA A 203 -11.40 -5.72 4.96
C ALA A 203 -12.45 -6.79 5.32
N GLU A 204 -13.12 -6.61 6.46
CA GLU A 204 -14.20 -7.50 6.87
C GLU A 204 -15.51 -7.20 6.12
N PHE A 205 -16.19 -8.27 5.68
CA PHE A 205 -17.51 -8.21 5.05
C PHE A 205 -18.34 -9.45 5.41
N VAL A 206 -19.66 -9.30 5.39
CA VAL A 206 -20.63 -10.34 5.73
C VAL A 206 -20.66 -11.39 4.60
N PRO A 207 -20.27 -12.64 4.85
CA PRO A 207 -20.22 -13.65 3.79
C PRO A 207 -21.63 -13.96 3.27
N GLY A 208 -21.72 -14.10 1.96
CA GLY A 208 -22.97 -14.23 1.22
C GLY A 208 -23.74 -12.93 1.00
N GLU A 209 -23.49 -11.84 1.74
CA GLU A 209 -24.30 -10.61 1.58
C GLU A 209 -23.68 -9.57 0.66
N ILE A 210 -24.49 -9.12 -0.30
CA ILE A 210 -24.11 -8.24 -1.40
C ILE A 210 -25.08 -7.06 -1.46
N ILE A 211 -24.56 -5.86 -1.73
CA ILE A 211 -25.35 -4.65 -1.95
C ILE A 211 -25.40 -4.39 -3.46
N VAL A 212 -26.60 -4.35 -4.07
CA VAL A 212 -26.79 -4.15 -5.51
C VAL A 212 -27.76 -3.00 -5.77
N ARG A 213 -27.33 -2.00 -6.54
CA ARG A 213 -28.21 -0.93 -7.05
C ARG A 213 -28.30 -1.08 -8.56
N PHE A 214 -29.47 -1.48 -9.07
CA PHE A 214 -29.74 -1.54 -10.50
C PHE A 214 -30.07 -0.15 -11.08
N GLN A 215 -29.92 0.00 -12.39
CA GLN A 215 -30.36 1.19 -13.12
C GLN A 215 -31.89 1.33 -13.07
N ASN A 216 -32.36 2.59 -13.10
CA ASN A 216 -33.77 2.94 -13.23
C ASN A 216 -34.13 3.06 -14.71
N ARG A 217 -34.94 2.14 -15.26
CA ARG A 217 -35.47 2.25 -16.61
C ARG A 217 -36.49 3.39 -16.69
N GLY A 218 -36.08 4.53 -17.24
CA GLY A 218 -36.89 5.75 -17.36
C GLY A 218 -38.02 5.68 -18.40
N GLY A 219 -38.98 4.77 -18.22
CA GLY A 219 -40.16 4.61 -19.09
C GLY A 219 -41.37 5.44 -18.62
N LYS A 220 -41.95 6.27 -19.50
CA LYS A 220 -43.14 7.09 -19.22
C LYS A 220 -44.47 6.29 -19.27
N THR A 221 -44.52 5.10 -18.69
CA THR A 221 -45.72 4.24 -18.67
C THR A 221 -46.10 3.81 -17.25
N LYS A 222 -47.39 3.97 -16.89
CA LYS A 222 -47.92 3.73 -15.53
C LYS A 222 -48.00 2.24 -15.11
N SER A 223 -47.32 1.33 -15.81
CA SER A 223 -47.19 -0.09 -15.46
C SER A 223 -45.76 -0.49 -15.05
N ALA A 224 -44.78 0.41 -15.13
CA ALA A 224 -43.39 0.16 -14.68
C ALA A 224 -43.20 0.24 -13.14
N ALA A 225 -44.29 0.22 -12.37
CA ALA A 225 -44.24 0.23 -10.91
C ALA A 225 -44.23 -1.20 -10.36
N SER A 226 -43.25 -1.50 -9.50
CA SER A 226 -43.08 -2.81 -8.83
C SER A 226 -42.79 -4.01 -9.75
N GLU A 227 -41.69 -3.94 -10.51
CA GLU A 227 -40.83 -5.13 -10.61
C GLU A 227 -40.34 -5.44 -9.19
N SER A 228 -40.76 -6.58 -8.63
CA SER A 228 -40.62 -6.81 -7.18
C SER A 228 -39.15 -7.04 -6.76
N LEU A 229 -38.87 -6.83 -5.47
CA LEU A 229 -37.55 -7.10 -4.89
C LEU A 229 -37.04 -8.52 -5.23
N ALA A 230 -37.97 -9.49 -5.25
CA ALA A 230 -37.71 -10.88 -5.61
C ALA A 230 -37.52 -11.12 -7.11
N ALA A 231 -38.24 -10.40 -7.99
CA ALA A 231 -38.06 -10.55 -9.44
C ALA A 231 -36.64 -10.14 -9.88
N ARG A 232 -36.17 -8.99 -9.37
CA ARG A 232 -34.80 -8.49 -9.65
C ARG A 232 -33.71 -9.37 -9.04
N ALA A 233 -33.89 -9.86 -7.82
CA ALA A 233 -32.95 -10.79 -7.20
C ALA A 233 -32.91 -12.15 -7.95
N ALA A 234 -34.07 -12.67 -8.37
CA ALA A 234 -34.14 -13.90 -9.16
C ALA A 234 -33.46 -13.79 -10.54
N ALA A 235 -33.45 -12.60 -11.16
CA ALA A 235 -32.74 -12.31 -12.42
C ALA A 235 -31.20 -12.25 -12.30
N VAL A 236 -30.67 -12.29 -11.07
CA VAL A 236 -29.24 -12.54 -10.73
C VAL A 236 -29.07 -13.82 -9.90
N GLY A 237 -30.13 -14.62 -9.77
CA GLY A 237 -30.18 -15.87 -9.00
C GLY A 237 -30.00 -15.75 -7.48
N LEU A 238 -29.88 -14.54 -6.93
CA LEU A 238 -29.72 -14.25 -5.50
C LEU A 238 -31.07 -14.20 -4.76
N THR A 239 -31.03 -14.35 -3.44
CA THR A 239 -32.19 -14.12 -2.56
C THR A 239 -32.27 -12.64 -2.17
N PRO A 240 -33.46 -12.00 -2.21
CA PRO A 240 -33.63 -10.64 -1.69
C PRO A 240 -33.68 -10.62 -0.16
N LEU A 241 -33.00 -9.67 0.48
CA LEU A 241 -33.10 -9.45 1.94
C LEU A 241 -33.79 -8.14 2.29
N SER A 242 -33.45 -7.04 1.61
CA SER A 242 -34.09 -5.72 1.81
C SER A 242 -33.80 -4.76 0.64
N GLY A 243 -34.59 -3.69 0.50
CA GLY A 243 -34.39 -2.65 -0.52
C GLY A 243 -35.67 -2.20 -1.20
N SER A 244 -35.55 -1.41 -2.27
CA SER A 244 -36.66 -1.04 -3.16
C SER A 244 -36.13 -0.63 -4.54
N ALA A 245 -37.01 -0.46 -5.53
CA ALA A 245 -36.65 0.23 -6.77
C ALA A 245 -36.03 1.61 -6.46
N GLY A 246 -35.04 2.02 -7.27
CA GLY A 246 -34.28 3.26 -7.09
C GLY A 246 -33.30 3.30 -5.90
N ARG A 247 -33.29 2.32 -5.01
CA ARG A 247 -32.37 2.23 -3.86
C ARG A 247 -31.45 1.02 -3.97
N PRO A 248 -30.31 0.99 -3.27
CA PRO A 248 -29.54 -0.24 -3.09
C PRO A 248 -30.40 -1.34 -2.45
N MET A 249 -30.25 -2.56 -2.96
CA MET A 249 -30.91 -3.78 -2.51
C MET A 249 -29.85 -4.65 -1.82
N ARG A 250 -30.11 -5.09 -0.59
CA ARG A 250 -29.31 -6.11 0.09
C ARG A 250 -29.78 -7.48 -0.36
N MET A 251 -28.86 -8.30 -0.86
CA MET A 251 -29.11 -9.62 -1.42
C MET A 251 -28.22 -10.66 -0.75
N ARG A 252 -28.62 -11.92 -0.85
CA ARG A 252 -27.83 -13.07 -0.40
C ARG A 252 -27.51 -14.03 -1.54
N LEU A 253 -26.22 -14.34 -1.66
CA LEU A 253 -25.71 -15.55 -2.28
C LEU A 253 -25.87 -16.69 -1.27
N GLU A 254 -26.87 -17.54 -1.49
CA GLU A 254 -27.09 -18.74 -0.67
C GLU A 254 -26.00 -19.80 -0.93
N LYS A 255 -25.82 -20.75 -0.01
CA LYS A 255 -24.91 -21.90 -0.19
C LYS A 255 -25.57 -23.01 -1.04
N GLY A 256 -24.81 -24.04 -1.39
CA GLY A 256 -25.29 -25.23 -2.12
C GLY A 256 -26.03 -24.90 -3.43
N ALA A 257 -27.20 -25.52 -3.66
CA ALA A 257 -27.97 -25.32 -4.90
C ALA A 257 -28.38 -23.85 -5.18
N GLY A 258 -28.39 -22.98 -4.16
CA GLY A 258 -28.62 -21.54 -4.33
C GLY A 258 -27.41 -20.81 -4.92
N ARG A 259 -26.19 -21.19 -4.54
CA ARG A 259 -24.94 -20.73 -5.16
C ARG A 259 -24.94 -21.09 -6.65
N THR A 260 -25.21 -22.35 -6.98
CA THR A 260 -25.30 -22.86 -8.37
C THR A 260 -26.31 -22.07 -9.21
N LYS A 261 -27.45 -21.69 -8.62
CA LYS A 261 -28.45 -20.85 -9.29
C LYS A 261 -27.94 -19.42 -9.53
N ALA A 262 -27.31 -18.80 -8.54
CA ALA A 262 -26.73 -17.46 -8.66
C ALA A 262 -25.57 -17.42 -9.67
N PHE A 263 -24.64 -18.38 -9.59
CA PHE A 263 -23.48 -18.47 -10.46
C PHE A 263 -23.90 -18.64 -11.91
N ARG A 264 -24.82 -19.57 -12.19
CA ARG A 264 -25.45 -19.72 -13.53
C ARG A 264 -26.17 -18.47 -14.02
N ALA A 265 -26.82 -17.70 -13.14
CA ALA A 265 -27.51 -16.46 -13.49
C ALA A 265 -26.58 -15.22 -13.63
N LEU A 266 -25.33 -15.35 -13.17
CA LEU A 266 -24.28 -14.32 -13.24
C LEU A 266 -23.18 -14.65 -14.27
N GLY A 267 -23.25 -15.80 -14.94
CA GLY A 267 -22.21 -16.26 -15.87
C GLY A 267 -20.94 -16.79 -15.19
N ILE A 268 -20.96 -16.99 -13.87
CA ILE A 268 -19.82 -17.51 -13.10
C ILE A 268 -19.80 -19.03 -13.26
N ALA A 269 -18.68 -19.59 -13.71
CA ALA A 269 -18.51 -21.04 -13.82
C ALA A 269 -18.21 -21.69 -12.45
N GLU A 270 -18.72 -22.93 -12.30
CA GLU A 270 -18.57 -23.77 -11.10
C GLU A 270 -17.64 -24.95 -11.34
N ASN A 271 -16.82 -25.28 -10.35
CA ASN A 271 -15.78 -26.30 -10.44
C ASN A 271 -16.24 -27.57 -9.71
N ASN A 272 -16.99 -28.43 -10.42
CA ASN A 272 -17.63 -29.65 -9.87
C ASN A 272 -16.61 -30.76 -9.50
N SER A 273 -15.70 -30.49 -8.56
CA SER A 273 -14.78 -31.46 -7.98
C SER A 273 -15.32 -32.02 -6.66
N ALA A 274 -15.00 -33.27 -6.35
CA ALA A 274 -15.36 -33.90 -5.07
C ALA A 274 -14.71 -33.22 -3.85
N GLN A 275 -13.67 -32.41 -4.08
CA GLN A 275 -13.00 -31.63 -3.04
C GLN A 275 -13.72 -30.29 -2.78
N GLU A 276 -14.27 -29.63 -3.81
CA GLU A 276 -15.13 -28.45 -3.61
C GLU A 276 -16.40 -28.82 -2.81
N SER A 277 -16.95 -30.04 -2.98
CA SER A 277 -18.06 -30.52 -2.14
C SER A 277 -17.73 -30.76 -0.65
N VAL A 278 -16.45 -30.70 -0.25
CA VAL A 278 -16.02 -30.71 1.16
C VAL A 278 -15.76 -29.30 1.69
N GLU A 279 -15.38 -28.34 0.82
CA GLU A 279 -15.13 -26.95 1.17
C GLU A 279 -16.32 -25.99 1.00
N ALA A 280 -17.34 -26.32 0.20
CA ALA A 280 -18.37 -25.38 -0.27
C ALA A 280 -19.20 -24.72 0.85
N ASP A 281 -19.34 -25.38 2.01
CA ASP A 281 -20.02 -24.79 3.17
C ASP A 281 -19.11 -23.99 4.11
N THR A 282 -17.79 -23.97 3.88
CA THR A 282 -16.85 -23.20 4.71
C THR A 282 -17.02 -21.69 4.56
N GLU A 283 -16.77 -20.95 5.63
CA GLU A 283 -16.84 -19.48 5.63
C GLU A 283 -15.81 -18.85 4.67
N ALA A 284 -14.67 -19.51 4.48
CA ALA A 284 -13.65 -19.11 3.52
C ALA A 284 -14.15 -19.26 2.07
N ALA A 285 -14.76 -20.40 1.71
CA ALA A 285 -15.37 -20.57 0.39
C ALA A 285 -16.48 -19.55 0.14
N HIS A 286 -17.37 -19.35 1.12
CA HIS A 286 -18.48 -18.39 0.99
C HIS A 286 -17.99 -16.95 0.83
N LYS A 287 -16.91 -16.55 1.53
CA LYS A 287 -16.23 -15.26 1.30
C LYS A 287 -15.68 -15.14 -0.13
N ARG A 288 -14.97 -16.15 -0.65
CA ARG A 288 -14.45 -16.16 -2.05
C ARG A 288 -15.60 -15.98 -3.05
N ASP A 289 -16.66 -16.75 -2.89
CA ASP A 289 -17.79 -16.75 -3.82
C ASP A 289 -18.62 -15.46 -3.76
N THR A 290 -18.66 -14.78 -2.61
CA THR A 290 -19.27 -13.44 -2.46
C THR A 290 -18.52 -12.38 -3.29
N VAL A 291 -17.18 -12.43 -3.30
CA VAL A 291 -16.34 -11.52 -4.10
C VAL A 291 -16.54 -11.78 -5.59
N ARG A 292 -16.53 -13.05 -6.02
CA ARG A 292 -16.84 -13.44 -7.42
C ARG A 292 -18.21 -12.92 -7.87
N ALA A 293 -19.24 -13.05 -7.02
CA ALA A 293 -20.58 -12.56 -7.30
C ALA A 293 -20.65 -11.02 -7.40
N VAL A 294 -19.94 -10.28 -6.53
CA VAL A 294 -19.82 -8.80 -6.66
C VAL A 294 -19.16 -8.40 -7.97
N GLN A 295 -18.08 -9.08 -8.37
CA GLN A 295 -17.37 -8.81 -9.63
C GLN A 295 -18.27 -9.05 -10.85
N ALA A 296 -18.98 -10.18 -10.89
CA ALA A 296 -19.94 -10.49 -11.96
C ALA A 296 -21.11 -9.50 -12.02
N LEU A 297 -21.62 -9.07 -10.87
CA LEU A 297 -22.67 -8.03 -10.80
C LEU A 297 -22.19 -6.68 -11.33
N ARG A 298 -20.93 -6.28 -11.06
CA ARG A 298 -20.35 -5.04 -11.60
C ARG A 298 -20.22 -5.03 -13.13
N ALA A 299 -20.09 -6.19 -13.77
CA ALA A 299 -20.02 -6.32 -15.22
C ALA A 299 -21.38 -6.21 -15.94
N ARG A 300 -22.51 -6.26 -15.20
CA ARG A 300 -23.86 -6.27 -15.81
C ARG A 300 -24.37 -4.87 -16.17
N ALA A 301 -24.78 -4.70 -17.42
CA ALA A 301 -25.33 -3.43 -17.94
C ALA A 301 -26.65 -2.96 -17.29
N ASP A 302 -27.39 -3.83 -16.58
CA ASP A 302 -28.56 -3.42 -15.79
C ASP A 302 -28.22 -2.99 -14.34
N VAL A 303 -26.98 -3.21 -13.90
CA VAL A 303 -26.44 -2.79 -12.60
C VAL A 303 -25.85 -1.37 -12.72
N ALA A 304 -26.06 -0.56 -11.68
CA ALA A 304 -25.51 0.81 -11.54
C ALA A 304 -24.44 0.89 -10.44
N ALA A 305 -24.42 -0.05 -9.50
CA ALA A 305 -23.34 -0.34 -8.56
C ALA A 305 -23.61 -1.72 -7.93
N ALA A 306 -22.54 -2.47 -7.61
CA ALA A 306 -22.61 -3.63 -6.74
C ALA A 306 -21.38 -3.69 -5.84
N ASP A 307 -21.57 -3.97 -4.56
CA ASP A 307 -20.54 -3.83 -3.52
C ASP A 307 -20.67 -4.92 -2.44
N LEU A 308 -19.56 -5.23 -1.77
CA LEU A 308 -19.55 -6.11 -0.60
C LEU A 308 -20.34 -5.46 0.56
N ASN A 309 -21.09 -6.26 1.31
CA ASN A 309 -21.67 -5.80 2.58
C ASN A 309 -20.58 -5.77 3.68
N TYR A 310 -19.71 -4.75 3.64
CA TYR A 310 -18.62 -4.58 4.61
C TYR A 310 -19.13 -4.59 6.05
N ILE A 311 -18.47 -5.36 6.92
CA ILE A 311 -18.71 -5.35 8.36
C ILE A 311 -18.16 -4.03 8.87
N ARG A 312 -19.06 -3.06 9.02
CA ARG A 312 -18.81 -1.90 9.85
C ARG A 312 -18.87 -2.38 11.29
N ARG A 313 -17.71 -2.73 11.84
CA ARG A 313 -17.51 -2.68 13.29
C ARG A 313 -17.94 -1.28 13.73
N SER A 314 -18.64 -1.19 14.84
CA SER A 314 -18.56 0.06 15.59
C SER A 314 -17.11 0.17 16.04
N ALA A 315 -16.44 1.27 15.73
CA ALA A 315 -15.39 1.72 16.64
C ALA A 315 -16.02 1.81 18.04
N ARG A 316 -15.28 1.50 19.10
CA ARG A 316 -15.80 1.47 20.47
C ARG A 316 -16.17 2.89 20.97
N THR A 317 -17.29 3.41 20.47
CA THR A 317 -17.93 4.66 20.86
C THR A 317 -18.45 4.53 22.28
N PRO A 318 -17.91 5.29 23.24
CA PRO A 318 -18.41 5.32 24.60
C PRO A 318 -19.82 5.90 24.68
N ASN A 319 -20.58 5.52 25.70
CA ASN A 319 -21.95 6.01 25.92
C ASN A 319 -22.03 7.33 26.74
N ASP A 320 -20.87 7.90 27.09
CA ASP A 320 -20.71 9.07 27.95
C ASP A 320 -21.35 10.34 27.35
N THR A 321 -22.00 11.13 28.21
CA THR A 321 -22.98 12.16 27.81
C THR A 321 -22.38 13.27 26.93
N PHE A 322 -21.09 13.57 27.09
CA PHE A 322 -20.39 14.61 26.33
C PHE A 322 -19.33 14.07 25.35
N TYR A 323 -19.22 12.75 25.17
CA TYR A 323 -18.22 12.16 24.26
C TYR A 323 -18.24 12.77 22.85
N SER A 324 -19.43 13.10 22.32
CA SER A 324 -19.57 13.69 20.99
C SER A 324 -18.96 15.09 20.82
N ARG A 325 -18.44 15.70 21.90
CA ARG A 325 -17.77 17.01 21.91
C ARG A 325 -16.26 16.91 22.16
N GLN A 326 -15.74 15.70 22.39
CA GLN A 326 -14.31 15.44 22.57
C GLN A 326 -13.68 15.11 21.20
N TRP A 327 -13.56 16.15 20.36
CA TRP A 327 -12.99 16.07 19.01
C TRP A 327 -11.55 15.51 19.01
N ASP A 328 -10.82 15.80 20.08
CA ASP A 328 -9.45 15.43 20.39
C ASP A 328 -9.20 13.92 20.34
N LEU A 329 -10.10 13.11 20.91
CA LEU A 329 -10.01 11.65 20.93
C LEU A 329 -10.03 11.06 19.51
N ALA A 330 -10.87 11.61 18.63
CA ALA A 330 -10.97 11.17 17.24
C ALA A 330 -9.72 11.55 16.44
N LEU A 331 -9.13 12.72 16.72
CA LEU A 331 -7.92 13.22 16.06
C LEU A 331 -6.73 12.26 16.22
N ILE A 332 -6.48 11.78 17.44
CA ILE A 332 -5.38 10.86 17.75
C ILE A 332 -5.69 9.38 17.44
N ARG A 333 -6.73 9.10 16.64
CA ARG A 333 -7.23 7.75 16.28
C ARG A 333 -7.56 6.84 17.48
N LEU A 334 -8.04 7.43 18.58
CA LEU A 334 -8.32 6.71 19.82
C LEU A 334 -9.47 5.68 19.74
N PRO A 335 -10.60 5.93 19.05
CA PRO A 335 -11.68 4.94 18.95
C PRO A 335 -11.23 3.64 18.25
N GLN A 336 -10.29 3.75 17.31
CA GLN A 336 -9.65 2.60 16.65
C GLN A 336 -8.66 1.89 17.57
N ALA A 337 -7.99 2.62 18.48
CA ALA A 337 -7.14 2.02 19.51
C ALA A 337 -7.98 1.25 20.55
N TRP A 338 -9.16 1.74 20.91
CA TRP A 338 -10.09 1.08 21.83
C TRP A 338 -10.71 -0.22 21.29
N ASP A 339 -10.74 -0.42 19.98
CA ASP A 339 -11.04 -1.72 19.35
C ASP A 339 -9.95 -2.77 19.59
N ILE A 340 -8.74 -2.35 20.02
CA ILE A 340 -7.59 -3.21 20.36
C ILE A 340 -7.42 -3.30 21.89
N THR A 341 -7.45 -2.17 22.61
CA THR A 341 -7.44 -2.13 24.07
C THR A 341 -8.10 -0.86 24.61
N THR A 342 -8.92 -1.00 25.65
CA THR A 342 -9.43 0.12 26.46
C THR A 342 -8.50 0.50 27.62
N GLY A 343 -7.28 -0.04 27.67
CA GLY A 343 -6.33 0.23 28.75
C GLY A 343 -6.55 -0.60 30.01
N ILE A 344 -7.46 -1.57 29.97
CA ILE A 344 -7.61 -2.57 31.04
C ILE A 344 -6.44 -3.57 30.93
N PRO A 345 -5.52 -3.62 31.92
CA PRO A 345 -4.35 -4.49 31.84
C PRO A 345 -4.73 -5.95 32.10
N VAL A 346 -3.96 -6.87 31.51
CA VAL A 346 -4.12 -8.33 31.75
C VAL A 346 -3.72 -8.77 33.16
N SER A 347 -2.96 -7.95 33.89
CA SER A 347 -2.61 -8.15 35.30
C SER A 347 -2.14 -6.85 35.93
N GLY A 348 -2.29 -6.70 37.25
CA GLY A 348 -1.92 -5.49 37.99
C GLY A 348 -2.82 -4.30 37.70
N GLN A 349 -2.27 -3.09 37.87
CA GLN A 349 -2.90 -1.81 37.55
C GLN A 349 -1.87 -0.91 36.89
N ILE A 350 -2.26 -0.13 35.87
CA ILE A 350 -1.40 0.89 35.26
C ILE A 350 -1.64 2.21 35.97
N ILE A 351 -0.64 2.73 36.67
CA ILE A 351 -0.79 3.92 37.52
C ILE A 351 -0.17 5.15 36.84
N VAL A 352 -0.97 6.19 36.65
CA VAL A 352 -0.53 7.52 36.18
C VAL A 352 -0.57 8.48 37.35
N ALA A 353 0.60 8.98 37.76
CA ALA A 353 0.71 10.06 38.72
C ALA A 353 0.40 11.39 38.04
N VAL A 354 -0.58 12.14 38.58
CA VAL A 354 -0.92 13.49 38.15
C VAL A 354 -0.35 14.44 39.20
N ILE A 355 0.74 15.13 38.87
CA ILE A 355 1.43 16.08 39.75
C ILE A 355 0.97 17.48 39.39
N ASP A 356 0.05 18.05 40.19
CA ASP A 356 -0.78 19.21 39.79
C ASP A 356 -1.41 19.94 41.02
N THR A 357 -2.57 20.61 40.85
CA THR A 357 -3.36 21.25 41.93
C THR A 357 -4.03 20.28 42.92
N GLY A 358 -3.88 18.97 42.71
CA GLY A 358 -4.67 17.91 43.34
C GLY A 358 -5.83 17.46 42.45
N VAL A 359 -6.74 16.66 42.99
CA VAL A 359 -7.95 16.23 42.26
C VAL A 359 -9.17 16.25 43.18
N VAL A 360 -10.34 16.65 42.68
CA VAL A 360 -11.61 16.54 43.41
C VAL A 360 -12.03 15.07 43.49
N LEU A 361 -11.73 14.42 44.63
CA LEU A 361 -11.81 12.96 44.78
C LEU A 361 -13.25 12.41 44.79
N ASN A 362 -14.25 13.27 44.98
CA ASN A 362 -15.67 12.93 44.93
C ASN A 362 -16.34 13.27 43.59
N HIS A 363 -15.56 13.54 42.53
CA HIS A 363 -16.11 13.71 41.18
C HIS A 363 -16.69 12.37 40.67
N PRO A 364 -17.97 12.31 40.26
CA PRO A 364 -18.64 11.04 39.95
C PRO A 364 -18.00 10.31 38.76
N ASP A 365 -17.42 11.05 37.82
CA ASP A 365 -16.79 10.51 36.62
C ASP A 365 -15.31 10.13 36.83
N LEU A 366 -14.80 10.31 38.06
CA LEU A 366 -13.52 9.76 38.53
C LEU A 366 -13.74 8.63 39.56
N ALA A 367 -15.00 8.19 39.75
CA ALA A 367 -15.34 7.15 40.71
C ALA A 367 -14.58 5.84 40.44
N GLY A 368 -13.86 5.35 41.46
CA GLY A 368 -13.07 4.13 41.35
C GLY A 368 -11.80 4.25 40.50
N LYS A 369 -11.38 5.47 40.09
CA LYS A 369 -10.16 5.69 39.31
C LYS A 369 -8.89 5.91 40.15
N PHE A 370 -9.04 6.27 41.42
CA PHE A 370 -7.89 6.60 42.25
C PHE A 370 -7.16 5.37 42.84
N VAL A 371 -5.87 5.58 43.11
CA VAL A 371 -5.06 4.90 44.13
C VAL A 371 -4.60 5.93 45.16
N ASP A 372 -3.95 5.49 46.24
CA ASP A 372 -3.43 6.37 47.30
C ASP A 372 -2.52 7.47 46.73
N GLY A 373 -2.92 8.73 46.93
CA GLY A 373 -2.17 9.91 46.56
C GLY A 373 -1.58 10.64 47.77
N TYR A 374 -1.15 11.89 47.61
CA TYR A 374 -0.46 12.66 48.66
C TYR A 374 -0.43 14.16 48.33
N ASP A 375 -0.50 15.02 49.34
CA ASP A 375 -0.16 16.44 49.23
C ASP A 375 1.29 16.70 49.67
N PHE A 376 2.02 17.45 48.85
CA PHE A 376 3.39 17.86 49.12
C PHE A 376 3.55 19.36 49.38
N ILE A 377 2.48 20.16 49.34
CA ILE A 377 2.52 21.59 49.67
C ILE A 377 2.91 21.74 51.15
N SER A 378 4.07 22.35 51.39
CA SER A 378 4.68 22.47 52.72
C SER A 378 4.24 23.71 53.52
N ASP A 379 3.48 24.62 52.90
CA ASP A 379 2.92 25.84 53.51
C ASP A 379 1.38 25.77 53.57
N PRO A 380 0.77 25.68 54.76
CA PRO A 380 -0.70 25.64 54.91
C PRO A 380 -1.44 26.86 54.35
N THR A 381 -0.78 28.02 54.26
CA THR A 381 -1.36 29.22 53.66
C THR A 381 -1.37 29.17 52.12
N ASN A 382 -0.52 28.33 51.52
CA ASN A 382 -0.56 27.99 50.12
C ASN A 382 -1.57 26.86 49.82
N ALA A 383 -1.73 25.92 50.76
CA ALA A 383 -2.55 24.72 50.61
C ALA A 383 -4.08 24.99 50.71
N LEU A 384 -4.54 25.87 51.61
CA LEU A 384 -5.97 26.24 51.83
C LEU A 384 -6.91 25.14 52.39
N ASP A 385 -6.35 24.05 52.87
CA ASP A 385 -7.00 22.92 53.56
C ASP A 385 -6.90 23.08 55.09
N GLY A 386 -5.70 23.39 55.58
CA GLY A 386 -5.41 23.71 56.98
C GLY A 386 -4.13 23.09 57.54
N ASP A 387 -3.49 22.20 56.77
CA ASP A 387 -2.29 21.44 57.11
C ASP A 387 -1.16 21.64 56.08
N GLY A 388 -0.10 20.85 56.15
CA GLY A 388 0.94 20.76 55.12
C GLY A 388 1.05 19.31 54.66
N ILE A 389 2.21 18.88 54.17
CA ILE A 389 2.50 17.52 53.68
C ILE A 389 1.73 16.39 54.42
N ASP A 390 0.70 15.84 53.77
CA ASP A 390 -0.22 14.82 54.31
C ASP A 390 -0.79 13.89 53.19
N PRO A 391 -1.47 12.79 53.53
CA PRO A 391 -2.09 11.88 52.55
C PRO A 391 -3.39 12.37 51.87
N ASN A 392 -3.77 13.66 51.92
CA ASN A 392 -5.04 14.17 51.37
C ASN A 392 -4.87 15.08 50.12
N PRO A 393 -4.69 14.50 48.91
CA PRO A 393 -4.52 15.25 47.66
C PRO A 393 -5.83 15.86 47.11
N ASN A 394 -6.87 16.03 47.93
CA ASN A 394 -8.17 16.52 47.48
C ASN A 394 -8.16 18.04 47.25
N ASP A 395 -8.24 18.47 45.99
CA ASP A 395 -8.13 19.87 45.59
C ASP A 395 -9.19 20.78 46.28
N PRO A 396 -8.79 21.72 47.16
CA PRO A 396 -9.67 22.71 47.79
C PRO A 396 -9.89 23.95 46.90
N GLY A 397 -9.30 23.98 45.71
CA GLY A 397 -9.27 25.07 44.75
C GLY A 397 -8.20 26.11 45.08
N ASP A 398 -7.24 26.23 44.17
CA ASP A 398 -6.11 27.17 44.06
C ASP A 398 -6.43 28.68 44.01
N SER A 399 -7.61 29.12 44.48
CA SER A 399 -7.97 30.54 44.55
C SER A 399 -8.82 30.86 45.78
N LEU A 400 -8.64 32.09 46.28
CA LEU A 400 -9.50 32.69 47.30
C LEU A 400 -10.78 33.29 46.72
N THR A 401 -10.83 33.61 45.42
CA THR A 401 -11.99 34.27 44.80
C THR A 401 -12.98 33.26 44.21
N SER A 402 -14.26 33.38 44.58
CA SER A 402 -15.36 32.53 44.10
C SER A 402 -15.38 32.43 42.57
N GLY A 403 -15.48 31.22 42.04
CA GLY A 403 -15.56 30.94 40.61
C GLY A 403 -14.26 31.14 39.81
N THR A 404 -13.11 31.29 40.48
CA THR A 404 -11.81 31.53 39.81
C THR A 404 -10.74 30.47 40.07
N SER A 405 -11.02 29.45 40.90
CA SER A 405 -10.13 28.29 41.02
C SER A 405 -10.11 27.47 39.73
N SER A 406 -8.95 26.96 39.35
CA SER A 406 -8.74 26.19 38.14
C SER A 406 -9.22 24.74 38.26
N PHE A 407 -9.06 24.11 39.44
CA PHE A 407 -9.20 22.66 39.61
C PHE A 407 -8.43 21.86 38.54
N HIS A 408 -7.30 22.40 38.11
CA HIS A 408 -6.60 22.01 36.89
C HIS A 408 -6.19 20.53 36.86
N GLY A 409 -5.70 19.98 37.99
CA GLY A 409 -5.40 18.56 38.12
C GLY A 409 -6.62 17.64 37.96
N THR A 410 -7.84 18.13 38.23
CA THR A 410 -9.09 17.40 37.98
C THR A 410 -9.39 17.32 36.48
N HIS A 411 -9.09 18.37 35.70
CA HIS A 411 -9.21 18.36 34.24
C HIS A 411 -8.23 17.36 33.61
N VAL A 412 -6.97 17.45 34.03
CA VAL A 412 -5.88 16.55 33.62
C VAL A 412 -6.18 15.08 33.95
N ALA A 413 -6.68 14.79 35.15
CA ALA A 413 -7.06 13.44 35.57
C ALA A 413 -8.20 12.84 34.72
N GLY A 414 -9.21 13.65 34.37
CA GLY A 414 -10.31 13.23 33.51
C GLY A 414 -9.87 12.87 32.10
N THR A 415 -9.03 13.69 31.46
CA THR A 415 -8.50 13.44 30.12
C THR A 415 -7.74 12.10 30.09
N ILE A 416 -6.92 11.81 31.11
CA ILE A 416 -6.19 10.54 31.20
C ILE A 416 -7.14 9.35 31.41
N ALA A 417 -8.06 9.44 32.39
CA ALA A 417 -8.73 8.26 32.93
C ALA A 417 -10.14 8.49 33.54
N ALA A 418 -10.96 9.42 33.04
CA ALA A 418 -12.40 9.46 33.37
C ALA A 418 -13.11 8.11 33.13
N ALA A 419 -14.29 7.93 33.72
CA ALA A 419 -14.93 6.64 33.94
C ALA A 419 -15.76 6.12 32.75
N THR A 420 -15.18 6.24 31.56
CA THR A 420 -15.71 5.88 30.23
C THR A 420 -16.68 4.69 30.18
N ASP A 421 -17.75 4.85 29.39
CA ASP A 421 -18.85 3.93 29.13
C ASP A 421 -19.84 3.78 30.31
N ASN A 422 -19.95 4.81 31.16
CA ASN A 422 -20.77 4.83 32.39
C ASN A 422 -22.14 5.55 32.28
N GLY A 423 -22.38 6.31 31.22
CA GLY A 423 -23.61 7.05 30.94
C GLY A 423 -23.67 8.49 31.46
N ILE A 424 -22.58 9.03 32.01
CA ILE A 424 -22.44 10.43 32.44
C ILE A 424 -21.29 11.11 31.68
N GLY A 425 -20.96 12.36 32.02
CA GLY A 425 -19.64 12.96 31.82
C GLY A 425 -18.93 12.77 30.46
N VAL A 426 -17.64 12.41 30.54
CA VAL A 426 -16.65 12.42 29.46
C VAL A 426 -15.87 11.09 29.40
N ALA A 427 -15.46 10.70 28.20
CA ALA A 427 -14.58 9.56 28.02
C ALA A 427 -13.14 9.92 28.39
N GLY A 428 -12.53 9.14 29.28
CA GLY A 428 -11.10 9.16 29.57
C GLY A 428 -10.33 8.28 28.60
N ILE A 429 -9.10 8.69 28.26
CA ILE A 429 -8.30 8.06 27.20
C ILE A 429 -7.95 6.60 27.50
N SER A 430 -7.62 6.28 28.75
CA SER A 430 -7.40 4.91 29.23
C SER A 430 -8.44 4.54 30.29
N TRP A 431 -9.37 3.66 29.92
CA TRP A 431 -10.52 3.31 30.76
C TRP A 431 -10.07 2.51 31.99
N GLY A 432 -9.02 1.69 31.84
CA GLY A 432 -8.44 0.86 32.89
C GLY A 432 -7.28 1.48 33.68
N ALA A 433 -6.81 2.68 33.32
CA ALA A 433 -5.76 3.37 34.07
C ALA A 433 -6.27 3.83 35.44
N LYS A 434 -5.32 4.00 36.37
CA LYS A 434 -5.53 4.56 37.71
C LYS A 434 -4.78 5.86 37.88
N ILE A 435 -5.41 6.83 38.55
CA ILE A 435 -4.80 8.11 38.89
C ILE A 435 -4.19 8.01 40.30
N MET A 436 -2.92 8.37 40.42
CA MET A 436 -2.27 8.71 41.69
C MET A 436 -2.24 10.25 41.78
N PRO A 437 -3.20 10.88 42.46
CA PRO A 437 -3.28 12.34 42.53
C PRO A 437 -2.21 12.86 43.51
N LEU A 438 -1.30 13.70 43.03
CA LEU A 438 -0.21 14.27 43.83
C LEU A 438 -0.28 15.79 43.75
N ARG A 439 -0.47 16.43 44.91
CA ARG A 439 -0.71 17.86 44.97
C ARG A 439 0.57 18.63 45.26
N VAL A 440 0.86 19.62 44.42
CA VAL A 440 2.04 20.51 44.52
C VAL A 440 1.74 21.97 44.19
N LEU A 441 0.57 22.29 43.61
CA LEU A 441 0.18 23.65 43.25
C LEU A 441 -0.93 24.17 44.19
N GLY A 442 -0.62 25.26 44.90
CA GLY A 442 -1.56 26.01 45.75
C GLY A 442 -1.85 27.42 45.21
N VAL A 443 -2.42 28.30 46.04
CA VAL A 443 -2.76 29.70 45.65
C VAL A 443 -1.60 30.56 45.18
N GLN A 444 -0.36 30.20 45.53
CA GLN A 444 0.88 30.88 45.15
C GLN A 444 1.66 30.08 44.10
N GLY A 445 1.05 29.03 43.52
CA GLY A 445 1.73 28.02 42.73
C GLY A 445 2.39 26.94 43.59
N GLY A 446 3.47 26.34 43.09
CA GLY A 446 4.22 25.28 43.77
C GLY A 446 5.72 25.54 43.78
N THR A 447 6.46 24.81 44.62
CA THR A 447 7.93 24.94 44.71
C THR A 447 8.67 23.77 44.06
N SER A 448 9.89 24.03 43.60
CA SER A 448 10.85 23.01 43.16
C SER A 448 11.05 21.88 44.18
N TYR A 449 10.96 22.18 45.48
CA TYR A 449 11.21 21.17 46.52
C TYR A 449 10.04 20.21 46.67
N ASP A 450 8.82 20.74 46.69
CA ASP A 450 7.58 19.95 46.79
C ASP A 450 7.39 19.11 45.52
N LEU A 451 7.68 19.66 44.34
CA LEU A 451 7.77 18.94 43.06
C LEU A 451 8.77 17.76 43.13
N ILE A 452 9.97 17.98 43.66
CA ILE A 452 10.95 16.90 43.87
C ILE A 452 10.40 15.82 44.81
N GLN A 453 9.65 16.17 45.86
CA GLN A 453 9.05 15.17 46.75
C GLN A 453 7.97 14.34 46.03
N ALA A 454 7.07 14.99 45.29
CA ALA A 454 6.01 14.33 44.53
C ALA A 454 6.56 13.38 43.45
N VAL A 455 7.56 13.81 42.68
CA VAL A 455 8.24 12.97 41.66
C VAL A 455 8.91 11.76 42.31
N ARG A 456 9.50 11.93 43.50
CA ARG A 456 10.14 10.83 44.24
C ARG A 456 9.11 9.87 44.84
N TYR A 457 8.02 10.38 45.42
CA TYR A 457 6.90 9.55 45.89
C TYR A 457 6.31 8.72 44.76
N ALA A 458 5.96 9.34 43.62
CA ALA A 458 5.48 8.64 42.43
C ALA A 458 6.42 7.53 41.98
N ALA A 459 7.74 7.74 42.03
CA ALA A 459 8.75 6.75 41.69
C ALA A 459 9.00 5.65 42.75
N GLY A 460 8.31 5.67 43.90
CA GLY A 460 8.54 4.74 45.01
C GLY A 460 9.84 5.02 45.78
N LEU A 461 10.35 6.25 45.72
CA LEU A 461 11.62 6.67 46.31
C LEU A 461 11.39 7.44 47.62
N SER A 462 12.37 7.34 48.53
CA SER A 462 12.37 8.07 49.80
C SER A 462 12.27 9.59 49.57
N ASN A 463 11.30 10.22 50.23
CA ASN A 463 10.87 11.60 50.10
C ASN A 463 10.42 12.14 51.47
N ASN A 464 10.09 13.43 51.57
CA ASN A 464 9.87 14.13 52.83
C ASN A 464 8.63 13.70 53.65
N SER A 465 7.65 13.00 53.07
CA SER A 465 6.52 12.48 53.87
C SER A 465 6.89 11.27 54.74
N GLY A 466 8.05 10.66 54.49
CA GLY A 466 8.45 9.40 55.12
C GLY A 466 7.72 8.16 54.60
N VAL A 467 6.76 8.33 53.67
CA VAL A 467 5.94 7.27 53.08
C VAL A 467 6.31 7.06 51.61
N ILE A 468 6.18 5.82 51.13
CA ILE A 468 6.22 5.47 49.70
C ILE A 468 4.93 4.74 49.33
N PRO A 469 4.41 4.88 48.11
CA PRO A 469 3.16 4.25 47.70
C PRO A 469 3.31 2.73 47.57
N THR A 470 2.22 2.00 47.84
CA THR A 470 2.12 0.53 47.74
C THR A 470 2.53 -0.02 46.37
N GLN A 471 2.23 0.72 45.31
CA GLN A 471 2.77 0.51 43.96
C GLN A 471 3.23 1.87 43.42
N ARG A 472 4.46 1.94 42.91
CA ARG A 472 4.97 3.13 42.21
C ARG A 472 4.16 3.41 40.93
N ALA A 473 4.10 4.67 40.53
CA ALA A 473 3.53 5.07 39.26
C ALA A 473 4.28 4.45 38.07
N ASP A 474 3.55 4.13 37.01
CA ASP A 474 4.09 3.69 35.72
C ASP A 474 4.46 4.88 34.82
N ILE A 475 3.74 5.98 35.00
CA ILE A 475 3.80 7.21 34.22
C ILE A 475 3.61 8.39 35.20
N ILE A 476 4.35 9.47 35.02
CA ILE A 476 4.14 10.78 35.67
C ILE A 476 3.72 11.77 34.59
N ASN A 477 2.58 12.43 34.79
CA ASN A 477 2.12 13.56 34.01
C ASN A 477 2.30 14.86 34.81
N LEU A 478 2.98 15.83 34.20
CA LEU A 478 3.26 17.16 34.73
C LEU A 478 2.68 18.23 33.80
N SER A 479 1.42 18.60 34.02
CA SER A 479 0.75 19.65 33.25
C SER A 479 1.10 21.07 33.71
N LEU A 480 2.26 21.22 34.35
CA LEU A 480 2.80 22.44 34.96
C LEU A 480 4.15 22.81 34.32
N GLY A 481 4.56 24.07 34.46
CA GLY A 481 5.88 24.52 34.02
C GLY A 481 6.26 25.93 34.51
N GLY A 482 7.55 26.24 34.50
CA GLY A 482 8.09 27.54 34.88
C GLY A 482 9.57 27.49 35.31
N GLY A 483 10.00 28.53 36.02
CA GLY A 483 11.32 28.57 36.67
C GLY A 483 12.51 28.55 35.70
N GLY A 484 13.50 27.72 36.02
CA GLY A 484 14.76 27.57 35.29
C GLY A 484 15.52 26.33 35.78
N PHE A 485 16.53 25.90 35.03
CA PHE A 485 17.25 24.63 35.27
C PHE A 485 17.75 24.48 36.71
N SER A 486 17.34 23.39 37.36
CA SER A 486 17.80 22.94 38.67
C SER A 486 18.41 21.54 38.55
N GLN A 487 19.68 21.38 38.96
CA GLN A 487 20.33 20.07 38.97
C GLN A 487 19.59 19.08 39.88
N ASN A 488 19.04 19.54 41.01
CA ASN A 488 18.29 18.71 41.94
C ASN A 488 16.99 18.16 41.33
N GLU A 489 16.35 18.92 40.43
CA GLU A 489 15.19 18.45 39.67
C GLU A 489 15.61 17.46 38.57
N GLN A 490 16.65 17.79 37.80
CA GLN A 490 17.22 16.87 36.80
C GLN A 490 17.60 15.51 37.43
N ASP A 491 18.23 15.53 38.61
CA ASP A 491 18.59 14.32 39.36
C ASP A 491 17.35 13.54 39.84
N ALA A 492 16.27 14.24 40.23
CA ALA A 492 14.99 13.62 40.61
C ALA A 492 14.28 12.96 39.42
N PHE A 493 14.23 13.63 38.25
CA PHE A 493 13.66 13.04 37.03
C PHE A 493 14.51 11.88 36.50
N SER A 494 15.84 11.98 36.58
CA SER A 494 16.74 10.86 36.28
C SER A 494 16.51 9.68 37.23
N ALA A 495 16.32 9.92 38.53
CA ALA A 495 15.99 8.87 39.50
C ALA A 495 14.63 8.21 39.22
N ALA A 496 13.61 8.98 38.82
CA ALA A 496 12.30 8.45 38.43
C ALA A 496 12.39 7.54 37.18
N ARG A 497 13.12 7.96 36.14
CA ARG A 497 13.34 7.13 34.95
C ARG A 497 14.19 5.89 35.23
N ASN A 498 15.16 5.99 36.16
CA ASN A 498 15.92 4.82 36.65
C ASN A 498 15.06 3.83 37.45
N ALA A 499 13.97 4.28 38.08
CA ALA A 499 12.92 3.41 38.66
C ALA A 499 11.93 2.84 37.59
N GLY A 500 12.17 3.12 36.31
CA GLY A 500 11.35 2.67 35.19
C GLY A 500 10.05 3.46 34.97
N VAL A 501 9.94 4.66 35.55
CA VAL A 501 8.76 5.53 35.41
C VAL A 501 8.92 6.42 34.18
N ILE A 502 7.88 6.51 33.35
CA ILE A 502 7.86 7.40 32.19
C ILE A 502 7.46 8.80 32.66
N VAL A 503 8.12 9.87 32.19
CA VAL A 503 7.83 11.25 32.62
C VAL A 503 7.44 12.10 31.41
N ILE A 504 6.26 12.70 31.47
CA ILE A 504 5.62 13.49 30.41
C ILE A 504 5.26 14.86 30.99
N ALA A 505 5.53 15.95 30.26
CA ALA A 505 5.26 17.31 30.73
C ALA A 505 4.84 18.28 29.63
N ALA A 506 4.09 19.30 30.03
CA ALA A 506 3.62 20.38 29.17
C ALA A 506 4.76 21.33 28.75
N ALA A 507 4.90 21.63 27.45
CA ALA A 507 5.99 22.48 26.95
C ALA A 507 5.92 23.97 27.37
N GLY A 508 4.77 24.44 27.87
CA GLY A 508 4.52 25.85 28.23
C GLY A 508 3.72 26.60 27.16
N ASN A 509 3.18 27.76 27.53
CA ASN A 509 2.09 28.44 26.83
C ASN A 509 2.45 29.89 26.44
N GLU A 510 3.74 30.21 26.28
CA GLU A 510 4.26 31.55 26.05
C GLU A 510 4.63 31.84 24.58
N ASN A 511 4.30 30.91 23.68
CA ASN A 511 4.65 30.89 22.25
C ASN A 511 6.14 31.19 21.99
N THR A 512 7.02 30.52 22.73
CA THR A 512 8.48 30.74 22.68
C THR A 512 9.28 29.45 22.47
N ASN A 513 10.56 29.61 22.11
CA ASN A 513 11.55 28.53 22.03
C ASN A 513 12.54 28.53 23.20
N ARG A 514 12.22 29.26 24.28
CA ARG A 514 12.98 29.19 25.53
C ARG A 514 12.64 27.88 26.26
N PRO A 515 13.63 27.14 26.77
CA PRO A 515 13.39 25.96 27.61
C PRO A 515 12.46 26.27 28.78
N SER A 516 11.43 25.43 28.97
CA SER A 516 10.51 25.49 30.09
C SER A 516 10.67 24.22 30.93
N TYR A 517 10.77 24.36 32.24
CA TYR A 517 11.01 23.23 33.15
C TYR A 517 9.71 22.87 33.88
N PRO A 518 9.40 21.58 34.07
CA PRO A 518 10.28 20.42 33.91
C PRO A 518 10.42 19.86 32.48
N ALA A 519 9.63 20.32 31.51
CA ALA A 519 9.55 19.72 30.18
C ALA A 519 10.88 19.66 29.40
N SER A 520 11.79 20.62 29.61
CA SER A 520 13.11 20.66 28.98
C SER A 520 14.23 19.94 29.77
N TYR A 521 13.92 19.14 30.80
CA TYR A 521 14.92 18.25 31.42
C TYR A 521 15.19 17.01 30.55
N ASN A 522 16.42 16.50 30.61
CA ASN A 522 16.78 15.28 29.89
C ASN A 522 15.98 14.09 30.44
N GLY A 523 15.30 13.38 29.54
CA GLY A 523 14.40 12.27 29.84
C GLY A 523 12.93 12.68 30.04
N VAL A 524 12.58 13.96 30.09
CA VAL A 524 11.18 14.39 30.13
C VAL A 524 10.63 14.48 28.70
N ILE A 525 9.47 13.85 28.46
CA ILE A 525 8.78 13.92 27.18
C ILE A 525 7.99 15.24 27.16
N SER A 526 8.58 16.27 26.52
CA SER A 526 7.97 17.59 26.32
C SER A 526 6.88 17.53 25.25
N VAL A 527 5.66 17.94 25.61
CA VAL A 527 4.48 17.88 24.73
C VAL A 527 4.05 19.27 24.27
N SER A 528 4.04 19.50 22.95
CA SER A 528 3.46 20.69 22.33
C SER A 528 1.96 20.53 22.05
N ALA A 529 1.24 21.64 21.96
CA ALA A 529 -0.20 21.67 21.76
C ALA A 529 -0.59 22.01 20.32
N ILE A 530 -1.56 21.27 19.78
CA ILE A 530 -2.21 21.55 18.48
C ILE A 530 -3.72 21.82 18.64
N GLY A 531 -4.28 22.51 17.64
CA GLY A 531 -5.73 22.65 17.44
C GLY A 531 -6.32 21.57 16.50
N PRO A 532 -7.65 21.58 16.26
CA PRO A 532 -8.33 20.61 15.38
C PRO A 532 -7.95 20.74 13.90
N ASN A 533 -7.33 21.86 13.53
CA ASN A 533 -6.73 22.12 12.21
C ASN A 533 -5.35 21.46 12.01
N LEU A 534 -4.83 20.72 12.99
CA LEU A 534 -3.47 20.14 13.03
C LEU A 534 -2.32 21.16 13.10
N ASP A 535 -2.59 22.47 13.08
CA ASP A 535 -1.57 23.49 13.33
C ASP A 535 -1.17 23.56 14.81
N LYS A 536 0.06 23.98 15.09
CA LYS A 536 0.51 24.33 16.45
C LYS A 536 -0.39 25.43 17.01
N ALA A 537 -0.99 25.17 18.17
CA ALA A 537 -1.83 26.13 18.86
C ALA A 537 -1.06 27.44 19.14
N PHE A 538 -1.74 28.59 19.05
CA PHE A 538 -1.09 29.91 18.99
C PHE A 538 -0.19 30.21 20.21
N TYR A 539 -0.51 29.63 21.36
CA TYR A 539 0.20 29.78 22.63
C TYR A 539 1.32 28.74 22.83
N SER A 540 1.32 27.59 22.15
CA SER A 540 2.24 26.49 22.48
C SER A 540 3.69 26.92 22.29
N ASN A 541 4.54 26.61 23.27
CA ASN A 541 5.98 26.64 23.07
C ASN A 541 6.42 25.62 22.01
N PHE A 542 7.64 25.83 21.52
CA PHE A 542 8.30 25.08 20.46
C PHE A 542 9.81 25.00 20.73
N GLY A 543 10.60 24.44 19.82
CA GLY A 543 12.06 24.36 19.92
C GLY A 543 12.61 22.94 20.11
N PRO A 544 13.92 22.80 20.36
CA PRO A 544 14.63 21.51 20.29
C PRO A 544 14.31 20.53 21.42
N SER A 545 13.58 20.94 22.47
CA SER A 545 13.12 20.03 23.52
C SER A 545 11.79 19.34 23.22
N ILE A 546 10.99 19.81 22.25
CA ILE A 546 9.69 19.18 21.94
C ILE A 546 9.91 17.75 21.45
N ALA A 547 9.26 16.80 22.12
CA ALA A 547 9.31 15.39 21.77
C ALA A 547 8.11 14.98 20.89
N VAL A 548 6.91 15.48 21.18
CA VAL A 548 5.68 15.06 20.49
C VAL A 548 4.61 16.15 20.60
N ALA A 549 3.68 16.20 19.64
CA ALA A 549 2.49 17.04 19.68
C ALA A 549 1.25 16.25 20.12
N ALA A 550 0.31 16.92 20.79
CA ALA A 550 -1.00 16.35 21.13
C ALA A 550 -2.11 17.43 21.19
N PRO A 551 -3.40 17.05 21.20
CA PRO A 551 -4.51 18.01 21.27
C PRO A 551 -4.42 18.88 22.53
N GLY A 552 -4.21 20.18 22.34
CA GLY A 552 -4.23 21.17 23.41
C GLY A 552 -5.41 22.15 23.30
N GLY A 553 -6.05 22.22 22.13
CA GLY A 553 -7.26 23.00 21.89
C GLY A 553 -7.06 24.52 21.84
N ASP A 554 -8.13 25.22 21.46
CA ASP A 554 -8.17 26.67 21.29
C ASP A 554 -9.58 27.21 21.63
N MET A 555 -9.68 28.01 22.68
CA MET A 555 -10.97 28.56 23.16
C MET A 555 -11.46 29.75 22.34
N SER A 556 -10.69 30.21 21.34
CA SER A 556 -11.02 31.38 20.52
C SER A 556 -11.72 31.05 19.19
N VAL A 557 -11.86 29.75 18.86
CA VAL A 557 -12.44 29.27 17.61
C VAL A 557 -13.48 28.17 17.81
N ASP A 558 -14.39 28.08 16.85
CA ASP A 558 -15.29 26.95 16.59
C ASP A 558 -15.14 26.63 15.08
N LEU A 559 -14.19 25.75 14.76
CA LEU A 559 -13.87 25.28 13.41
C LEU A 559 -14.70 24.05 13.03
N ASN A 560 -15.28 23.35 14.01
CA ASN A 560 -16.08 22.15 13.81
C ASN A 560 -17.57 22.46 13.52
N GLY A 561 -18.08 23.58 14.05
CA GLY A 561 -19.42 24.12 13.82
C GLY A 561 -20.51 23.64 14.79
N ASP A 562 -20.15 23.05 15.94
CA ASP A 562 -21.13 22.54 16.93
C ASP A 562 -21.66 23.61 17.92
N GLY A 563 -21.08 24.82 17.90
CA GLY A 563 -21.47 25.94 18.76
C GLY A 563 -20.73 25.99 20.11
N PHE A 564 -19.70 25.16 20.31
CA PHE A 564 -18.80 25.20 21.45
C PHE A 564 -17.37 25.56 20.99
N PRO A 565 -16.52 26.12 21.88
CA PRO A 565 -15.12 26.35 21.55
C PRO A 565 -14.34 25.03 21.37
N ASP A 566 -13.37 25.00 20.45
CA ASP A 566 -12.46 23.85 20.20
C ASP A 566 -11.40 23.65 21.32
N GLY A 567 -11.77 23.88 22.58
CA GLY A 567 -10.97 23.48 23.73
C GLY A 567 -11.04 21.96 23.97
N ILE A 568 -10.28 21.49 24.95
CA ILE A 568 -10.31 20.10 25.43
C ILE A 568 -11.33 20.01 26.56
N LEU A 569 -12.38 19.20 26.39
CA LEU A 569 -13.45 19.01 27.37
C LEU A 569 -13.10 17.89 28.36
N SER A 570 -13.17 18.18 29.67
CA SER A 570 -12.88 17.19 30.73
C SER A 570 -13.66 17.47 32.03
N THR A 571 -13.48 16.61 33.02
CA THR A 571 -14.00 16.75 34.39
C THR A 571 -13.42 17.99 35.09
N LEU A 572 -14.24 18.73 35.82
CA LEU A 572 -13.83 19.93 36.55
C LEU A 572 -14.64 20.08 37.85
N ALA A 573 -14.38 21.14 38.61
CA ALA A 573 -15.30 21.61 39.65
C ALA A 573 -15.44 23.14 39.63
N ASN A 574 -16.38 23.67 40.42
CA ASN A 574 -16.53 25.09 40.70
C ASN A 574 -16.39 25.33 42.21
N LYS A 575 -15.65 26.37 42.60
CA LYS A 575 -15.55 26.84 43.99
C LYS A 575 -16.49 28.02 44.22
N THR A 576 -17.42 27.89 45.15
CA THR A 576 -18.20 29.01 45.70
C THR A 576 -18.02 29.08 47.22
N TYR A 577 -18.65 30.05 47.87
CA TYR A 577 -18.66 30.16 49.33
C TYR A 577 -20.09 30.23 49.85
N ASP A 578 -20.31 29.64 51.02
CA ASP A 578 -21.56 29.74 51.76
C ASP A 578 -21.70 31.11 52.47
N ALA A 579 -22.85 31.35 53.11
CA ALA A 579 -23.11 32.61 53.82
C ALA A 579 -22.19 32.84 55.05
N ASN A 580 -21.42 31.83 55.46
CA ASN A 580 -20.45 31.89 56.56
C ASN A 580 -19.00 32.02 56.06
N GLY A 581 -18.76 31.99 54.74
CA GLY A 581 -17.42 32.01 54.13
C GLY A 581 -16.78 30.63 53.96
N SER A 582 -17.52 29.55 54.17
CA SER A 582 -17.07 28.16 53.99
C SER A 582 -17.03 27.81 52.50
N ALA A 583 -15.95 27.20 52.01
CA ALA A 583 -15.86 26.79 50.60
C ALA A 583 -16.86 25.67 50.27
N ILE A 584 -17.56 25.82 49.15
CA ILE A 584 -18.40 24.78 48.53
C ILE A 584 -17.78 24.41 47.20
N ILE A 585 -17.52 23.12 47.00
CA ILE A 585 -16.99 22.58 45.74
C ILE A 585 -18.12 21.79 45.07
N THR A 586 -18.41 22.11 43.79
CA THR A 586 -19.44 21.41 43.01
C THR A 586 -18.85 20.85 41.72
N ASN A 587 -19.11 19.57 41.45
CA ASN A 587 -18.62 18.87 40.27
C ASN A 587 -19.17 19.48 38.97
N ASN A 588 -18.32 19.56 37.95
CA ASN A 588 -18.58 20.22 36.68
C ASN A 588 -17.86 19.50 35.52
N TYR A 589 -18.07 19.98 34.29
CA TYR A 589 -17.28 19.63 33.10
C TYR A 589 -17.07 20.91 32.29
N ASN A 590 -15.86 21.15 31.78
CA ASN A 590 -15.61 22.34 30.99
C ASN A 590 -14.42 22.18 30.02
N TYR A 591 -14.35 23.10 29.07
CA TYR A 591 -13.29 23.21 28.08
C TYR A 591 -12.13 24.04 28.62
N TYR A 592 -10.91 23.53 28.47
CA TYR A 592 -9.66 24.28 28.68
C TYR A 592 -8.75 24.19 27.46
N GLN A 593 -7.78 25.09 27.37
CA GLN A 593 -6.71 25.05 26.37
C GLN A 593 -5.33 25.09 27.03
N GLY A 594 -4.36 24.39 26.45
CA GLY A 594 -2.97 24.46 26.90
C GLY A 594 -2.12 23.26 26.49
N THR A 595 -0.80 23.42 26.53
CA THR A 595 0.14 22.27 26.56
C THR A 595 -0.11 21.37 27.78
N SER A 596 -0.68 21.95 28.83
CA SER A 596 -1.23 21.28 30.01
C SER A 596 -2.38 20.31 29.72
N MET A 597 -3.13 20.51 28.63
CA MET A 597 -4.15 19.58 28.13
C MET A 597 -3.56 18.61 27.08
N ALA A 598 -2.49 19.01 26.39
CA ALA A 598 -1.77 18.12 25.45
C ALA A 598 -1.01 17.00 26.18
N ALA A 599 -0.30 17.31 27.28
CA ALA A 599 0.42 16.32 28.10
C ALA A 599 -0.42 15.09 28.53
N PRO A 600 -1.64 15.23 29.09
CA PRO A 600 -2.45 14.09 29.51
C PRO A 600 -2.92 13.20 28.36
N HIS A 601 -2.98 13.70 27.11
CA HIS A 601 -3.25 12.84 25.95
C HIS A 601 -2.12 11.83 25.75
N VAL A 602 -0.87 12.28 25.79
CA VAL A 602 0.30 11.40 25.68
C VAL A 602 0.36 10.44 26.87
N ALA A 603 0.08 10.91 28.09
CA ALA A 603 0.05 10.05 29.27
C ALA A 603 -1.04 8.97 29.18
N GLY A 604 -2.24 9.30 28.69
CA GLY A 604 -3.33 8.36 28.44
C GLY A 604 -2.99 7.32 27.36
N VAL A 605 -2.40 7.75 26.23
CA VAL A 605 -1.97 6.84 25.15
C VAL A 605 -0.85 5.89 25.64
N VAL A 606 0.13 6.40 26.38
CA VAL A 606 1.19 5.55 26.97
C VAL A 606 0.59 4.58 28.02
N ALA A 607 -0.48 4.96 28.73
CA ALA A 607 -1.19 4.02 29.60
C ALA A 607 -1.89 2.89 28.82
N LEU A 608 -2.42 3.17 27.62
CA LEU A 608 -2.92 2.11 26.70
C LEU A 608 -1.76 1.19 26.25
N MET A 609 -0.60 1.75 25.89
CA MET A 609 0.58 0.95 25.56
C MET A 609 0.99 0.03 26.71
N LYS A 610 1.02 0.55 27.95
CA LYS A 610 1.40 -0.22 29.14
C LYS A 610 0.36 -1.26 29.56
N ALA A 611 -0.91 -1.10 29.21
CA ALA A 611 -1.91 -2.16 29.40
C ALA A 611 -1.66 -3.40 28.52
N ILE A 612 -1.08 -3.21 27.33
CA ILE A 612 -0.65 -4.30 26.43
C ILE A 612 0.76 -4.81 26.80
N TYR A 613 1.69 -3.90 27.07
CA TYR A 613 3.08 -4.21 27.40
C TYR A 613 3.49 -3.54 28.72
N PRO A 614 3.16 -4.13 29.90
CA PRO A 614 3.47 -3.53 31.20
C PRO A 614 4.97 -3.30 31.44
N ALA A 615 5.82 -4.07 30.75
CA ALA A 615 7.28 -3.94 30.79
C ALA A 615 7.85 -2.85 29.86
N LEU A 616 7.02 -1.98 29.26
CA LEU A 616 7.47 -0.82 28.49
C LEU A 616 8.35 0.08 29.37
N THR A 617 9.63 0.15 29.02
CA THR A 617 10.60 1.01 29.70
C THR A 617 10.58 2.43 29.11
N PRO A 618 11.00 3.45 29.89
CA PRO A 618 11.11 4.81 29.36
C PRO A 618 12.03 4.92 28.14
N ALA A 619 13.15 4.19 28.12
CA ALA A 619 14.09 4.19 26.98
C ALA A 619 13.52 3.53 25.71
N GLN A 620 12.59 2.57 25.84
CA GLN A 620 11.85 2.05 24.68
C GLN A 620 10.90 3.10 24.13
N LEU A 621 10.13 3.79 24.98
CA LEU A 621 9.20 4.82 24.52
C LEU A 621 9.94 5.97 23.79
N ASP A 622 11.07 6.44 24.33
CA ASP A 622 11.91 7.43 23.65
C ASP A 622 12.32 6.96 22.23
N ALA A 623 12.66 5.67 22.09
CA ALA A 623 13.06 5.07 20.82
C ALA A 623 11.89 4.88 19.85
N GLU A 624 10.69 4.57 20.34
CA GLU A 624 9.50 4.43 19.49
C GLU A 624 8.95 5.77 18.99
N LEU A 625 9.09 6.84 19.78
CA LEU A 625 8.94 8.23 19.32
C LEU A 625 10.03 8.55 18.27
N ALA A 626 11.30 8.29 18.60
CA ALA A 626 12.42 8.65 17.73
C ALA A 626 12.48 7.89 16.38
N GLY A 627 11.77 6.77 16.27
CA GLY A 627 11.60 6.01 15.04
C GLY A 627 10.33 6.31 14.25
N ASP A 628 9.53 7.31 14.64
CA ASP A 628 8.20 7.63 14.06
C ASP A 628 7.27 6.39 13.98
N THR A 629 7.18 5.63 15.08
CA THR A 629 6.42 4.36 15.10
C THR A 629 5.11 4.43 15.88
N ILE A 630 4.86 5.54 16.56
CA ILE A 630 3.67 5.79 17.40
C ILE A 630 3.09 7.20 17.19
N THR A 631 3.46 7.83 16.09
CA THR A 631 3.20 9.23 15.75
C THR A 631 2.73 9.35 14.31
N GLN A 632 2.05 10.45 14.01
CA GLN A 632 1.85 10.92 12.65
C GLN A 632 2.77 12.14 12.44
N ASP A 633 3.80 11.98 11.60
CA ASP A 633 4.66 13.07 11.14
C ASP A 633 3.83 14.27 10.65
N LEU A 634 4.17 15.47 11.13
CA LEU A 634 3.55 16.75 10.82
C LEU A 634 4.65 17.81 10.66
N GLY A 635 4.49 18.71 9.68
CA GLY A 635 5.44 19.80 9.45
C GLY A 635 6.56 19.39 8.49
N ALA A 636 7.81 19.43 8.95
CA ALA A 636 8.98 19.07 8.16
C ALA A 636 9.39 17.61 8.39
N PRO A 637 9.58 16.78 7.34
CA PRO A 637 9.71 15.32 7.48
C PRO A 637 10.71 14.84 8.54
N GLY A 638 10.20 14.06 9.50
CA GLY A 638 10.92 13.64 10.70
C GLY A 638 10.81 14.65 11.85
N ARG A 639 11.83 14.73 12.71
CA ARG A 639 11.73 15.51 13.95
C ARG A 639 11.92 17.01 13.73
N ASP A 640 10.87 17.80 13.94
CA ASP A 640 10.92 19.27 13.89
C ASP A 640 10.69 19.95 15.24
N ASP A 641 10.95 21.27 15.30
CA ASP A 641 10.85 22.06 16.53
C ASP A 641 9.40 22.38 16.95
N ILE A 642 8.42 22.15 16.09
CA ILE A 642 7.02 22.54 16.27
C ILE A 642 6.22 21.36 16.84
N PHE A 643 6.35 20.20 16.19
CA PHE A 643 5.59 18.99 16.50
C PHE A 643 6.43 17.89 17.18
N GLY A 644 7.76 18.08 17.29
CA GLY A 644 8.64 17.01 17.74
C GLY A 644 8.67 15.90 16.70
N TYR A 645 8.43 14.66 17.09
CA TYR A 645 8.26 13.52 16.17
C TYR A 645 6.87 13.44 15.53
N GLY A 646 6.02 14.47 15.69
CA GLY A 646 4.67 14.53 15.10
C GLY A 646 3.55 14.43 16.13
N LEU A 647 2.32 14.27 15.67
CA LEU A 647 1.13 14.08 16.52
C LEU A 647 1.13 12.67 17.12
N ILE A 648 0.92 12.55 18.43
CA ILE A 648 0.75 11.25 19.11
C ILE A 648 -0.42 10.46 18.51
N ASP A 649 -0.18 9.20 18.16
CA ASP A 649 -1.16 8.36 17.48
C ASP A 649 -1.50 7.13 18.32
N ALA A 650 -2.72 7.09 18.87
CA ALA A 650 -3.14 6.04 19.78
C ALA A 650 -3.21 4.66 19.11
N LEU A 651 -3.58 4.61 17.82
CA LEU A 651 -3.70 3.35 17.08
C LEU A 651 -2.33 2.75 16.80
N GLN A 652 -1.37 3.56 16.33
CA GLN A 652 0.00 3.11 16.12
C GLN A 652 0.67 2.78 17.46
N ALA A 653 0.45 3.57 18.51
CA ALA A 653 0.95 3.30 19.85
C ALA A 653 0.54 1.91 20.37
N VAL A 654 -0.76 1.54 20.30
CA VAL A 654 -1.21 0.22 20.78
C VAL A 654 -0.73 -0.92 19.88
N GLN A 655 -0.66 -0.73 18.56
CA GLN A 655 -0.09 -1.71 17.63
C GLN A 655 1.41 -1.93 17.88
N ARG A 656 2.16 -0.85 18.13
CA ARG A 656 3.59 -0.91 18.46
C ARG A 656 3.81 -1.57 19.82
N ALA A 657 2.95 -1.32 20.81
CA ALA A 657 2.96 -2.03 22.08
C ALA A 657 2.72 -3.55 21.92
N GLN A 658 1.88 -3.98 20.98
CA GLN A 658 1.74 -5.41 20.65
C GLN A 658 3.04 -5.99 20.06
N ILE A 659 3.75 -5.26 19.20
CA ILE A 659 5.05 -5.71 18.66
C ILE A 659 6.10 -5.79 19.78
N LEU A 660 6.12 -4.81 20.69
CA LEU A 660 7.01 -4.81 21.86
C LEU A 660 6.72 -5.98 22.80
N ALA A 661 5.45 -6.25 23.12
CA ALA A 661 5.04 -7.40 23.94
C ALA A 661 5.45 -8.76 23.34
N ASN A 662 5.52 -8.85 22.01
CA ASN A 662 5.98 -10.05 21.29
C ASN A 662 7.52 -10.10 21.10
N GLY A 663 8.29 -9.31 21.86
CA GLY A 663 9.75 -9.40 21.94
C GLY A 663 10.51 -8.24 21.27
N GLY A 664 9.86 -7.13 20.94
CA GLY A 664 10.49 -5.90 20.45
C GLY A 664 10.97 -5.92 19.00
N ALA A 665 11.23 -7.11 18.45
CA ALA A 665 11.42 -7.27 17.03
C ALA A 665 10.10 -7.00 16.28
N SER A 666 10.05 -5.87 15.56
CA SER A 666 9.44 -5.93 14.22
C SER A 666 10.06 -7.14 13.52
N PRO A 667 9.26 -8.11 13.03
CA PRO A 667 9.77 -9.43 12.68
C PRO A 667 10.94 -9.30 11.72
N LEU A 668 12.06 -9.94 12.02
CA LEU A 668 13.31 -9.74 11.27
C LEU A 668 13.18 -10.25 9.84
N VAL A 669 12.76 -9.35 8.95
CA VAL A 669 12.62 -9.59 7.52
C VAL A 669 13.92 -9.17 6.85
N LEU A 670 14.68 -10.15 6.40
CA LEU A 670 15.64 -9.96 5.31
C LEU A 670 14.85 -9.52 4.07
N MET A 671 15.18 -8.34 3.56
CA MET A 671 14.63 -7.78 2.33
C MET A 671 15.72 -7.87 1.27
N ILE A 672 15.41 -8.43 0.11
CA ILE A 672 16.40 -8.64 -0.93
C ILE A 672 15.87 -8.10 -2.25
N THR A 673 16.63 -7.20 -2.87
CA THR A 673 16.22 -6.45 -4.05
C THR A 673 17.28 -6.59 -5.14
N PRO A 674 16.95 -7.18 -6.31
CA PRO A 674 15.69 -7.85 -6.63
C PRO A 674 15.50 -9.14 -5.81
N THR A 675 14.26 -9.56 -5.59
CA THR A 675 13.90 -10.78 -4.85
C THR A 675 14.27 -12.08 -5.57
N ALA A 676 14.67 -11.97 -6.85
CA ALA A 676 15.08 -13.07 -7.70
C ALA A 676 16.02 -12.55 -8.80
N LEU A 677 16.89 -13.41 -9.33
CA LEU A 677 17.75 -13.09 -10.48
C LEU A 677 17.35 -13.92 -11.70
N ASN A 678 17.73 -13.43 -12.88
CA ASN A 678 17.60 -14.14 -14.15
C ASN A 678 18.70 -13.69 -15.11
N PHE A 679 19.69 -14.54 -15.34
CA PHE A 679 20.81 -14.27 -16.24
C PHE A 679 20.42 -14.50 -17.71
N GLY A 680 19.39 -15.31 -17.98
CA GLY A 680 18.99 -15.70 -19.33
C GLY A 680 20.17 -16.25 -20.12
N LEU A 681 20.37 -15.75 -21.33
CA LEU A 681 21.54 -16.04 -22.19
C LEU A 681 22.74 -15.10 -21.95
N THR A 682 22.72 -14.25 -20.92
CA THR A 682 23.86 -13.38 -20.57
C THR A 682 24.71 -13.98 -19.46
N ARG A 683 26.02 -13.74 -19.49
CA ARG A 683 26.96 -14.10 -18.41
C ARG A 683 27.39 -12.86 -17.59
N THR A 684 26.69 -11.74 -17.77
CA THR A 684 26.93 -10.48 -17.09
C THR A 684 26.61 -10.61 -15.59
N PRO A 685 27.55 -10.33 -14.66
CA PRO A 685 27.28 -10.39 -13.23
C PRO A 685 26.11 -9.48 -12.83
N GLN A 686 25.15 -10.03 -12.08
CA GLN A 686 24.00 -9.28 -11.58
C GLN A 686 24.20 -8.93 -10.11
N SER A 687 23.74 -7.76 -9.70
CA SER A 687 23.81 -7.33 -8.30
C SER A 687 22.46 -7.47 -7.62
N LEU A 688 22.48 -7.86 -6.36
CA LEU A 688 21.36 -7.73 -5.44
C LEU A 688 21.79 -6.96 -4.19
N THR A 689 20.88 -6.22 -3.60
CA THR A 689 21.05 -5.53 -2.31
C THR A 689 20.31 -6.33 -1.25
N VAL A 690 21.02 -6.70 -0.17
CA VAL A 690 20.43 -7.30 1.02
C VAL A 690 20.28 -6.23 2.09
N ALA A 691 19.05 -5.97 2.49
CA ALA A 691 18.65 -5.08 3.57
C ALA A 691 17.91 -5.85 4.67
N SER A 692 17.64 -5.20 5.79
CA SER A 692 16.85 -5.74 6.90
C SER A 692 15.79 -4.74 7.34
N SER A 693 14.57 -5.22 7.59
CA SER A 693 13.59 -4.48 8.39
C SER A 693 13.63 -4.98 9.83
N GLY A 694 13.59 -4.06 10.80
CA GLY A 694 13.88 -4.33 12.21
C GLY A 694 15.36 -4.13 12.57
N ALA A 695 15.83 -4.83 13.59
CA ALA A 695 17.18 -4.66 14.15
C ALA A 695 18.30 -5.10 13.17
N PRO A 696 19.51 -4.50 13.24
CA PRO A 696 20.61 -4.78 12.31
C PRO A 696 21.10 -6.24 12.38
N ILE A 697 21.10 -6.91 11.23
CA ILE A 697 21.52 -8.31 11.10
C ILE A 697 23.02 -8.38 10.83
N ASN A 698 23.80 -8.49 11.90
CA ASN A 698 25.27 -8.47 11.84
C ASN A 698 25.90 -9.69 11.11
N ASN A 699 25.19 -10.82 11.07
CA ASN A 699 25.62 -12.03 10.37
C ASN A 699 24.54 -12.44 9.36
N VAL A 700 24.75 -12.09 8.09
CA VAL A 700 24.03 -12.66 6.95
C VAL A 700 24.98 -13.59 6.20
N THR A 701 24.52 -14.81 5.95
CA THR A 701 25.21 -15.79 5.11
C THR A 701 24.38 -16.07 3.86
N ALA A 702 25.03 -16.07 2.70
CA ALA A 702 24.44 -16.44 1.42
C ALA A 702 25.02 -17.78 0.99
N VAL A 703 24.19 -18.82 0.86
CA VAL A 703 24.61 -20.16 0.45
C VAL A 703 23.84 -20.63 -0.77
N THR A 704 24.49 -21.40 -1.64
CA THR A 704 23.83 -22.07 -2.77
C THR A 704 24.31 -23.52 -2.88
N GLY A 705 23.46 -24.40 -3.39
CA GLY A 705 23.84 -25.76 -3.77
C GLY A 705 24.35 -25.88 -5.21
N ALA A 706 24.33 -24.80 -5.99
CA ALA A 706 24.69 -24.81 -7.40
C ALA A 706 26.18 -24.54 -7.63
N ASN A 707 26.90 -25.52 -8.16
CA ASN A 707 28.31 -25.42 -8.55
C ASN A 707 28.59 -24.42 -9.70
N TRP A 708 27.54 -24.05 -10.45
CA TRP A 708 27.60 -23.07 -11.55
C TRP A 708 27.33 -21.62 -11.10
N LEU A 709 27.06 -21.38 -9.82
CA LEU A 709 26.68 -20.07 -9.28
C LEU A 709 27.70 -19.62 -8.22
N THR A 710 28.29 -18.44 -8.41
CA THR A 710 29.23 -17.82 -7.47
C THR A 710 28.63 -16.57 -6.86
N ILE A 711 28.83 -16.37 -5.56
CA ILE A 711 28.29 -15.24 -4.79
C ILE A 711 29.46 -14.49 -4.15
N SER A 712 29.52 -13.17 -4.32
CA SER A 712 30.52 -12.30 -3.70
C SER A 712 29.83 -11.18 -2.93
N GLY A 713 29.95 -11.20 -1.60
CA GLY A 713 29.37 -10.23 -0.67
C GLY A 713 29.32 -10.79 0.75
N SER A 714 29.03 -9.94 1.75
CA SER A 714 29.00 -10.34 3.16
C SER A 714 28.17 -9.37 4.00
N GLY A 715 27.35 -9.87 4.92
CA GLY A 715 26.51 -9.02 5.80
C GLY A 715 25.36 -8.36 5.04
N LEU A 716 25.02 -7.12 5.41
CA LEU A 716 24.04 -6.28 4.70
C LEU A 716 24.76 -5.42 3.66
N GLY A 717 24.07 -5.09 2.56
CA GLY A 717 24.61 -4.34 1.43
C GLY A 717 24.59 -5.12 0.12
N ASN A 718 25.46 -4.75 -0.82
CA ASN A 718 25.44 -5.29 -2.19
C ASN A 718 26.22 -6.60 -2.29
N TYR A 719 25.60 -7.59 -2.93
CA TYR A 719 26.20 -8.85 -3.35
C TYR A 719 26.22 -8.89 -4.87
N THR A 720 27.35 -9.29 -5.45
CA THR A 720 27.46 -9.62 -6.86
C THR A 720 27.30 -11.12 -7.04
N VAL A 721 26.35 -11.53 -7.87
CA VAL A 721 26.12 -12.92 -8.27
C VAL A 721 26.67 -13.10 -9.69
N SER A 722 27.42 -14.17 -9.89
CA SER A 722 28.02 -14.53 -11.18
C SER A 722 27.71 -15.98 -11.53
N VAL A 723 27.64 -16.26 -12.82
CA VAL A 723 27.32 -17.57 -13.39
C VAL A 723 28.51 -18.11 -14.18
N ASN A 724 28.78 -19.41 -14.04
CA ASN A 724 29.77 -20.15 -14.81
C ASN A 724 29.11 -21.38 -15.40
N ASP A 725 28.94 -21.40 -16.72
CA ASP A 725 28.27 -22.43 -17.49
C ASP A 725 29.23 -23.52 -18.04
N ALA A 726 30.53 -23.41 -17.75
CA ALA A 726 31.53 -24.37 -18.20
C ALA A 726 31.24 -25.80 -17.67
N GLY A 727 30.82 -26.69 -18.58
CA GLY A 727 30.50 -28.08 -18.27
C GLY A 727 29.01 -28.36 -18.05
N LEU A 728 28.13 -27.35 -18.15
CA LEU A 728 26.68 -27.56 -18.17
C LEU A 728 26.19 -27.90 -19.59
N THR A 729 25.23 -28.81 -19.70
CA THR A 729 24.56 -29.17 -20.96
C THR A 729 23.48 -28.15 -21.34
N PRO A 730 22.99 -28.11 -22.61
CA PRO A 730 21.86 -27.27 -23.00
C PRO A 730 20.62 -27.46 -22.10
N GLY A 731 20.01 -26.36 -21.65
CA GLY A 731 18.85 -26.35 -20.76
C GLY A 731 18.73 -25.10 -19.88
N VAL A 732 17.61 -24.99 -19.16
CA VAL A 732 17.39 -23.97 -18.13
C VAL A 732 17.81 -24.52 -16.77
N TYR A 733 18.72 -23.81 -16.10
CA TYR A 733 19.23 -24.15 -14.79
C TYR A 733 18.62 -23.22 -13.75
N ALA A 734 17.92 -23.82 -12.77
CA ALA A 734 17.38 -23.13 -11.63
C ALA A 734 18.22 -23.45 -10.38
N ALA A 735 18.51 -22.42 -9.59
CA ALA A 735 19.11 -22.55 -8.27
C ALA A 735 18.41 -21.61 -7.29
N SER A 736 18.65 -21.84 -6.00
CA SER A 736 18.38 -20.85 -4.97
C SER A 736 19.69 -20.38 -4.37
N ILE A 737 19.77 -19.07 -4.10
CA ILE A 737 20.65 -18.54 -3.06
C ILE A 737 19.78 -18.41 -1.81
N ILE A 738 20.13 -19.15 -0.77
CA ILE A 738 19.46 -19.05 0.54
C ILE A 738 20.25 -18.02 1.35
N PHE A 739 19.59 -16.91 1.67
CA PHE A 739 20.10 -15.92 2.61
C PHE A 739 19.55 -16.22 4.00
N SER A 740 20.45 -16.45 4.95
CA SER A 740 20.16 -16.72 6.35
C SER A 740 20.76 -15.64 7.23
N GLY A 741 19.93 -14.97 8.01
CA GLY A 741 20.33 -14.07 9.09
C GLY A 741 20.03 -14.69 10.45
N ASN A 742 20.79 -14.31 11.48
CA ASN A 742 20.49 -14.80 12.83
C ASN A 742 19.11 -14.27 13.30
N GLY A 743 18.22 -15.17 13.74
CA GLY A 743 16.87 -14.84 14.16
C GLY A 743 15.85 -14.57 13.04
N THR A 744 16.20 -14.77 11.76
CA THR A 744 15.29 -14.51 10.62
C THR A 744 14.66 -15.78 10.08
N LYS A 745 13.63 -15.62 9.23
CA LYS A 745 13.32 -16.66 8.23
C LYS A 745 14.37 -16.64 7.12
N ASN A 746 14.69 -17.80 6.57
CA ASN A 746 15.54 -17.91 5.38
C ASN A 746 14.83 -17.29 4.17
N VAL A 747 15.53 -16.43 3.43
CA VAL A 747 15.02 -15.84 2.19
C VAL A 747 15.68 -16.54 1.01
N SER A 748 14.89 -17.30 0.27
CA SER A 748 15.33 -17.96 -0.97
C SER A 748 15.20 -16.99 -2.13
N VAL A 749 16.33 -16.58 -2.71
CA VAL A 749 16.40 -15.83 -3.97
C VAL A 749 16.57 -16.85 -5.09
N PRO A 750 15.53 -17.14 -5.89
CA PRO A 750 15.68 -18.03 -7.03
C PRO A 750 16.49 -17.34 -8.13
N VAL A 751 17.42 -18.07 -8.72
CA VAL A 751 18.30 -17.63 -9.80
C VAL A 751 18.14 -18.58 -10.97
N THR A 752 17.91 -18.03 -12.16
CA THR A 752 17.81 -18.79 -13.42
C THR A 752 18.94 -18.43 -14.37
N LEU A 753 19.50 -19.44 -15.02
CA LEU A 753 20.55 -19.37 -16.05
C LEU A 753 20.12 -20.22 -17.24
N GLN A 754 20.32 -19.74 -18.47
CA GLN A 754 20.09 -20.53 -19.68
C GLN A 754 21.45 -20.86 -20.32
N VAL A 755 21.85 -22.13 -20.21
CA VAL A 755 23.05 -22.64 -20.87
C VAL A 755 22.61 -23.35 -22.13
N GLY A 756 23.25 -23.06 -23.25
CA GLY A 756 23.05 -23.78 -24.52
C GLY A 756 21.67 -23.60 -25.15
N GLY A 757 21.64 -23.03 -26.35
CA GLY A 757 20.47 -22.97 -27.22
C GLY A 757 20.02 -21.53 -27.49
N ALA A 758 20.03 -21.02 -28.73
CA ALA A 758 20.51 -21.63 -29.99
C ALA A 758 19.87 -22.97 -30.42
N GLY A 759 18.78 -23.36 -29.78
CA GLY A 759 17.75 -24.21 -30.37
C GLY A 759 16.59 -23.28 -30.64
N ALA A 760 15.98 -23.37 -31.82
CA ALA A 760 14.84 -22.53 -32.15
C ALA A 760 13.69 -22.85 -31.18
N GLY A 761 13.30 -21.86 -30.36
CA GLY A 761 11.92 -21.80 -29.90
C GLY A 761 11.02 -21.40 -31.06
N ASP A 762 9.72 -21.60 -30.90
CA ASP A 762 8.77 -21.14 -31.90
C ASP A 762 8.23 -19.77 -31.52
N ALA A 763 8.27 -18.84 -32.45
CA ALA A 763 7.65 -17.52 -32.34
C ALA A 763 6.85 -17.18 -33.61
N GLY A 764 6.56 -18.19 -34.45
CA GLY A 764 5.75 -18.07 -35.65
C GLY A 764 6.49 -17.48 -36.84
N LEU A 765 5.77 -17.40 -37.95
CA LEU A 765 6.12 -16.66 -39.15
C LEU A 765 6.30 -15.18 -38.82
N HIS A 766 7.53 -14.70 -38.99
CA HIS A 766 7.87 -13.29 -38.86
C HIS A 766 7.89 -12.63 -40.23
N TYR A 767 7.28 -11.45 -40.34
CA TYR A 767 7.50 -10.53 -41.46
C TYR A 767 8.65 -9.59 -41.08
N VAL A 768 9.76 -9.66 -41.82
CA VAL A 768 10.98 -8.88 -41.59
C VAL A 768 10.96 -7.66 -42.51
N LEU A 769 10.87 -6.47 -41.92
CA LEU A 769 10.63 -5.20 -42.59
C LEU A 769 11.89 -4.32 -42.60
N LEU A 770 12.17 -3.69 -43.75
CA LEU A 770 13.05 -2.52 -43.81
C LEU A 770 12.21 -1.25 -43.87
N ILE A 771 12.34 -0.43 -42.83
CA ILE A 771 11.53 0.77 -42.60
C ILE A 771 12.43 2.00 -42.80
N ASP A 772 12.05 2.89 -43.71
CA ASP A 772 12.71 4.19 -43.91
C ASP A 772 12.56 5.04 -42.63
N PRO A 773 13.64 5.54 -41.99
CA PRO A 773 13.55 6.22 -40.71
C PRO A 773 12.93 7.63 -40.79
N ALA A 774 12.87 8.23 -41.99
CA ALA A 774 12.39 9.59 -42.21
C ALA A 774 10.93 9.66 -42.65
N THR A 775 10.50 8.77 -43.57
CA THR A 775 9.08 8.64 -43.93
C THR A 775 8.33 7.66 -43.02
N SER A 776 9.07 6.80 -42.30
CA SER A 776 8.53 5.68 -41.54
C SER A 776 7.83 4.61 -42.40
N GLU A 777 7.93 4.67 -43.72
CA GLU A 777 7.30 3.68 -44.60
C GLU A 777 8.11 2.38 -44.68
N THR A 778 7.42 1.25 -44.62
CA THR A 778 7.96 -0.07 -44.99
C THR A 778 8.31 -0.05 -46.47
N LYS A 779 9.61 -0.11 -46.80
CA LYS A 779 10.11 -0.11 -48.20
C LYS A 779 10.32 -1.52 -48.74
N TYR A 780 10.72 -2.46 -47.88
CA TYR A 780 10.94 -3.86 -48.21
C TYR A 780 10.37 -4.77 -47.13
N THR A 781 9.96 -5.97 -47.54
CA THR A 781 9.49 -7.05 -46.65
C THR A 781 10.00 -8.40 -47.16
N THR A 782 10.23 -9.34 -46.25
CA THR A 782 10.49 -10.77 -46.49
C THR A 782 10.00 -11.54 -45.27
N THR A 783 10.09 -12.87 -45.28
CA THR A 783 9.68 -13.70 -44.13
C THR A 783 10.83 -14.50 -43.52
N ALA A 784 10.66 -14.85 -42.23
CA ALA A 784 11.51 -15.78 -41.50
C ALA A 784 10.63 -16.66 -40.59
N SER A 785 10.90 -17.96 -40.50
CA SER A 785 10.08 -18.90 -39.73
C SER A 785 10.95 -19.99 -39.09
N PRO A 786 10.41 -20.85 -38.20
CA PRO A 786 11.15 -22.00 -37.68
C PRO A 786 11.74 -22.88 -38.79
N ASP A 787 10.96 -23.11 -39.87
CA ASP A 787 11.38 -23.92 -41.03
C ASP A 787 12.55 -23.32 -41.81
N THR A 788 12.67 -21.98 -41.90
CA THR A 788 13.85 -21.34 -42.51
C THR A 788 15.04 -21.24 -41.53
N GLY A 789 14.92 -21.80 -40.33
CA GLY A 789 15.88 -21.60 -39.24
C GLY A 789 15.97 -20.14 -38.83
N TYR A 790 14.86 -19.40 -38.93
CA TYR A 790 14.73 -17.96 -38.74
C TYR A 790 15.65 -17.08 -39.60
N ARG A 791 16.18 -17.61 -40.71
CA ARG A 791 17.02 -16.85 -41.64
C ARG A 791 16.16 -16.03 -42.60
N PHE A 792 16.62 -14.81 -42.90
CA PHE A 792 16.01 -13.92 -43.88
C PHE A 792 17.04 -13.38 -44.88
N ASN A 793 16.57 -13.07 -46.08
CA ASN A 793 17.29 -12.31 -47.10
C ASN A 793 16.32 -11.37 -47.81
N ILE A 794 16.75 -10.13 -48.04
CA ILE A 794 16.03 -9.11 -48.80
C ILE A 794 16.97 -8.67 -49.92
N ASP A 795 16.66 -9.06 -51.16
CA ASP A 795 17.37 -8.59 -52.35
C ASP A 795 16.76 -7.27 -52.87
N GLY A 796 17.55 -6.51 -53.63
CA GLY A 796 17.04 -5.30 -54.29
C GLY A 796 17.01 -4.05 -53.40
N VAL A 797 17.66 -4.07 -52.24
CA VAL A 797 17.68 -2.94 -51.29
C VAL A 797 18.52 -1.80 -51.85
N ALA A 798 17.88 -0.64 -52.06
CA ALA A 798 18.53 0.56 -52.56
C ALA A 798 19.50 1.16 -51.52
N ALA A 799 20.41 2.02 -51.98
CA ALA A 799 21.27 2.77 -51.07
C ALA A 799 20.44 3.78 -50.25
N GLY A 800 20.59 3.74 -48.92
CA GLY A 800 19.78 4.52 -47.99
C GLY A 800 19.86 4.02 -46.56
N ASP A 801 19.11 4.68 -45.68
CA ASP A 801 19.04 4.38 -44.25
C ASP A 801 17.75 3.61 -43.94
N TYR A 802 17.83 2.58 -43.10
CA TYR A 802 16.69 1.73 -42.72
C TYR A 802 16.74 1.30 -41.25
N PHE A 803 15.59 1.14 -40.61
CA PHE A 803 15.45 0.27 -39.43
C PHE A 803 15.07 -1.14 -39.88
N VAL A 804 15.52 -2.15 -39.13
CA VAL A 804 15.12 -3.56 -39.32
C VAL A 804 14.23 -3.97 -38.16
N LEU A 805 12.97 -4.28 -38.47
CA LEU A 805 11.95 -4.75 -37.53
C LEU A 805 11.47 -6.14 -37.98
N ALA A 806 11.16 -7.03 -37.05
CA ALA A 806 10.50 -8.30 -37.34
C ALA A 806 9.46 -8.62 -36.26
N GLY A 807 8.34 -9.18 -36.68
CA GLY A 807 7.29 -9.65 -35.77
C GLY A 807 6.31 -10.56 -36.49
N SER A 808 5.55 -11.32 -35.70
CA SER A 808 4.43 -12.14 -36.18
C SER A 808 3.19 -11.29 -36.40
N ASP A 809 2.28 -11.76 -37.26
CA ASP A 809 0.87 -11.36 -37.34
C ASP A 809 0.07 -12.64 -37.02
N LEU A 810 -0.55 -12.72 -35.84
CA LEU A 810 -1.29 -13.92 -35.39
C LEU A 810 -2.80 -13.80 -35.65
N ASN A 811 -3.30 -12.56 -35.75
CA ASN A 811 -4.73 -12.27 -35.87
C ASN A 811 -5.22 -12.07 -37.31
N ASN A 812 -4.30 -11.99 -38.30
CA ASN A 812 -4.53 -11.73 -39.72
C ASN A 812 -5.01 -10.30 -40.08
N ASP A 813 -4.74 -9.29 -39.25
CA ASP A 813 -5.16 -7.90 -39.50
C ASP A 813 -4.16 -7.06 -40.34
N PHE A 814 -3.03 -7.69 -40.70
CA PHE A 814 -1.89 -7.16 -41.45
C PHE A 814 -1.01 -6.17 -40.68
N VAL A 815 -1.15 -6.05 -39.35
CA VAL A 815 -0.18 -5.39 -38.46
C VAL A 815 0.73 -6.45 -37.81
N ILE A 816 1.96 -6.07 -37.45
CA ILE A 816 2.88 -6.92 -36.69
C ILE A 816 3.29 -6.23 -35.38
N CYS A 817 3.71 -7.03 -34.40
CA CYS A 817 4.10 -6.59 -33.05
C CYS A 817 2.93 -6.00 -32.22
N ASP A 818 1.68 -6.40 -32.50
CA ASP A 818 0.53 -5.98 -31.72
C ASP A 818 0.45 -6.74 -30.37
N PRO A 819 -0.34 -6.28 -29.38
CA PRO A 819 -0.36 -6.89 -28.04
C PRO A 819 -0.83 -8.35 -28.05
N GLY A 820 0.13 -9.27 -27.87
CA GLY A 820 -0.06 -10.72 -28.01
C GLY A 820 0.97 -11.39 -28.92
N GLU A 821 1.69 -10.61 -29.72
CA GLU A 821 2.52 -11.08 -30.82
C GLU A 821 4.02 -11.07 -30.49
N ALA A 822 4.81 -11.79 -31.29
CA ALA A 822 6.26 -11.76 -31.19
C ALA A 822 6.82 -10.50 -31.85
N CYS A 823 7.84 -9.89 -31.24
CA CYS A 823 8.50 -8.72 -31.81
C CYS A 823 10.01 -8.70 -31.51
N GLY A 824 10.78 -8.15 -32.44
CA GLY A 824 12.20 -7.86 -32.31
C GLY A 824 12.66 -6.80 -33.32
N ALA A 825 13.74 -6.08 -33.02
CA ALA A 825 14.37 -5.15 -33.96
C ALA A 825 15.90 -5.25 -33.84
N TYR A 826 16.61 -4.79 -34.87
CA TYR A 826 18.08 -4.81 -34.88
C TYR A 826 18.68 -3.53 -34.26
N PRO A 827 19.68 -3.64 -33.35
CA PRO A 827 20.17 -4.85 -32.70
C PRO A 827 19.28 -5.33 -31.54
N THR A 828 18.47 -4.43 -30.96
CA THR A 828 17.45 -4.75 -29.94
C THR A 828 16.19 -3.90 -30.15
N LEU A 829 15.04 -4.37 -29.63
CA LEU A 829 13.76 -3.67 -29.73
C LEU A 829 13.71 -2.36 -28.93
N ASP A 830 14.43 -2.28 -27.81
CA ASP A 830 14.51 -1.07 -26.96
C ASP A 830 15.44 0.01 -27.53
N LEU A 831 16.39 -0.37 -28.40
CA LEU A 831 17.37 0.55 -28.99
C LEU A 831 17.67 0.18 -30.46
N PRO A 832 16.67 0.28 -31.35
CA PRO A 832 16.86 -0.01 -32.77
C PRO A 832 17.88 0.97 -33.37
N THR A 833 18.81 0.46 -34.18
CA THR A 833 19.89 1.25 -34.78
C THR A 833 19.70 1.33 -36.30
N THR A 834 19.96 2.50 -36.87
CA THR A 834 19.86 2.72 -38.32
C THR A 834 20.92 1.90 -39.07
N LEU A 835 20.47 1.11 -40.04
CA LEU A 835 21.28 0.35 -40.96
C LEU A 835 21.57 1.22 -42.20
N HIS A 836 22.84 1.55 -42.41
CA HIS A 836 23.31 2.38 -43.53
C HIS A 836 23.69 1.51 -44.74
N VAL A 837 22.82 1.43 -45.74
CA VAL A 837 23.03 0.63 -46.96
C VAL A 837 23.80 1.46 -47.99
N ASN A 838 25.08 1.14 -48.17
CA ASN A 838 26.00 1.89 -49.04
C ASN A 838 26.41 1.13 -50.32
N GLY A 839 25.55 0.23 -50.82
CA GLY A 839 25.79 -0.53 -52.07
C GLY A 839 26.85 -1.62 -51.98
N THR A 840 27.14 -2.11 -50.77
CA THR A 840 27.78 -3.41 -50.52
C THR A 840 26.76 -4.30 -49.81
N PRO A 841 26.63 -5.60 -50.17
CA PRO A 841 25.77 -6.53 -49.44
C PRO A 841 26.05 -6.53 -47.93
N ILE A 842 24.99 -6.60 -47.13
CA ILE A 842 25.09 -6.65 -45.68
C ILE A 842 24.60 -8.03 -45.19
N THR A 843 25.42 -8.63 -44.33
CA THR A 843 25.18 -9.94 -43.72
C THR A 843 25.15 -9.79 -42.20
N ASP A 844 24.79 -10.86 -41.49
CA ASP A 844 24.88 -10.96 -40.03
C ASP A 844 24.03 -9.95 -39.24
N ILE A 845 22.94 -9.47 -39.83
CA ILE A 845 21.89 -8.68 -39.16
C ILE A 845 21.08 -9.60 -38.25
N ASN A 846 21.69 -9.98 -37.13
CA ASN A 846 21.18 -10.99 -36.20
C ASN A 846 20.61 -10.31 -34.94
N PHE A 847 19.39 -10.67 -34.55
CA PHE A 847 18.72 -10.10 -33.36
C PHE A 847 17.70 -11.07 -32.74
N VAL A 848 17.29 -10.78 -31.50
CA VAL A 848 16.34 -11.62 -30.72
C VAL A 848 14.90 -11.19 -31.00
N THR A 849 13.97 -12.15 -30.98
CA THR A 849 12.52 -11.90 -31.06
C THR A 849 11.75 -12.73 -30.04
N GLY A 850 10.56 -12.27 -29.63
CA GLY A 850 9.65 -13.04 -28.78
C GLY A 850 8.45 -12.26 -28.24
N PHE A 851 7.61 -12.96 -27.51
CA PHE A 851 6.38 -12.44 -26.89
C PHE A 851 6.70 -11.67 -25.59
N ALA A 852 6.12 -10.48 -25.43
CA ALA A 852 6.35 -9.61 -24.27
C ALA A 852 5.12 -9.58 -23.33
N PRO A 853 5.19 -10.10 -22.08
CA PRO A 853 4.02 -10.21 -21.21
C PRO A 853 3.45 -8.84 -20.81
N ILE A 854 2.12 -8.71 -20.88
CA ILE A 854 1.41 -7.44 -20.66
C ILE A 854 1.42 -7.07 -19.16
N LEU A 855 2.28 -6.10 -18.79
CA LEU A 855 2.32 -5.55 -17.43
C LEU A 855 1.14 -4.58 -17.21
N GLY A 856 0.30 -4.89 -16.22
CA GLY A 856 -1.01 -4.25 -16.05
C GLY A 856 -1.00 -2.78 -15.58
N THR A 857 -1.83 -1.97 -16.22
CA THR A 857 -2.42 -0.72 -15.68
C THR A 857 -1.47 0.37 -15.20
N GLN A 858 -0.54 0.79 -16.05
CA GLN A 858 -0.47 2.21 -16.40
C GLN A 858 -0.57 2.35 -17.92
N ALA A 859 -0.80 3.57 -18.43
CA ALA A 859 -0.48 3.84 -19.81
C ALA A 859 1.03 3.62 -19.97
N THR A 860 1.43 2.63 -20.78
CA THR A 860 2.83 2.44 -21.13
C THR A 860 3.35 3.75 -21.72
N PRO A 861 4.47 4.31 -21.23
CA PRO A 861 5.18 5.31 -22.02
C PRO A 861 5.50 4.61 -23.35
N SER A 862 5.05 5.20 -24.46
CA SER A 862 5.04 4.52 -25.75
C SER A 862 6.41 3.97 -26.08
N LEU A 863 6.56 2.65 -26.04
CA LEU A 863 7.75 1.98 -26.56
C LEU A 863 7.94 2.48 -27.99
N PRO A 864 9.16 2.84 -28.43
CA PRO A 864 9.39 3.33 -29.79
C PRO A 864 8.77 2.40 -30.84
N ALA A 865 8.78 1.08 -30.59
CA ALA A 865 8.09 0.04 -31.34
C ALA A 865 6.61 0.32 -31.66
N GLN A 866 5.80 0.90 -30.75
CA GLN A 866 4.38 1.19 -31.01
C GLN A 866 4.17 2.30 -32.06
N SER A 867 5.18 3.15 -32.32
CA SER A 867 5.20 4.06 -33.49
C SER A 867 5.64 3.38 -34.80
N TYR A 868 6.08 2.12 -34.74
CA TYR A 868 6.53 1.31 -35.89
C TYR A 868 5.66 0.08 -36.18
N ALA A 869 4.64 -0.22 -35.37
CA ALA A 869 3.56 -1.16 -35.73
C ALA A 869 2.90 -0.70 -37.04
N ARG A 870 3.13 -1.45 -38.13
CA ARG A 870 2.86 -0.98 -39.49
C ARG A 870 2.24 -2.05 -40.36
N LYS A 871 1.31 -1.60 -41.21
CA LYS A 871 0.58 -2.49 -42.11
C LYS A 871 1.50 -3.07 -43.18
N LEU A 872 1.37 -4.37 -43.39
CA LEU A 872 2.03 -5.07 -44.50
C LEU A 872 1.52 -4.53 -45.84
N ASN A 873 2.44 -4.13 -46.71
CA ASN A 873 2.11 -3.69 -48.06
C ASN A 873 1.67 -4.89 -48.90
N LYS A 874 0.39 -4.96 -49.27
CA LYS A 874 -0.09 -5.96 -50.24
C LYS A 874 0.51 -5.68 -51.63
N GLN A 875 0.97 -6.74 -52.29
CA GLN A 875 1.18 -6.78 -53.75
C GLN A 875 -0.10 -7.26 -54.45
#